data_AF-R9BBA8-F1
#
_entry.id   AF-R9BBA8-F1
#
_cell.length_a   1.000
_cell.length_b   1.000
_cell.length_c   1.000
_cell.angle_alpha   90.00
_cell.angle_beta   90.00
_cell.angle_gamma   90.00
#
_symmetry.space_group_name_H-M   'P 1'
#
loop_
_entity.id
_entity.type
_entity.pdbx_description
1 polymer ?
#
loop_
_entity_poly.entity_id
_entity_poly.type
_entity_poly.pdbx_seq_one_letter_code
_entity_poly.pdbx_strand_id
1 'polypeptide(L)'
;MIINIFIEKAKRKIAQAEIVSFDIFDTLLLRPYLSPRDLFLHIEIDQCLEGFALARREAEFRARKKNPDRQEICYDDIYNEIEAEFKCAKEIELNWEFMVLQPNPEMKILWDYALELNKKVIVVSDMYHSFESLKQLLIKNKFHAFEHLYVSSSYGKTKKKGTLFEQVFSDLKVRAQDIVHIGDNKKGDYRAPAKLGVQAILYKQVAQQFLAVDERARRFTEKGALNLGKSILIAMLAMRWLNQSLLQAKPSYWQEIGYSYAAPLAYGYSKWIETAALEKKLDHLLFVARDGYLLQKAFKQFHVGGIKTSYVYAPRLLNLVYRLDYDKQNIESAKAIVDFYAHKYADIAALTEGRSFNKASNYHHFIQEYKHHFEQHAEQMYADYRHYIDTIIGKHEQVGIIDSKTVAFTSQKMLEDVLQRPISGFYWSTLLPYRTKKYAFDTFIPNNLNTLDSNVFTKNWKFVELLLSSPEFPIYGVSMKGQPIYKDNPSKDERLIKENYAEIVQGAEAFFADIKAIFGQTNLYLEGGDLVAWANIFCDYPSCVDVEKMTEVRLAVDVSHHRSIPLFSTKTSLADFLKQPKTTLNMWKGLVWRTPIQSLLLHVFKPLKVKKSHAKHIKIGILPYLKTRYFIWTLLLFKRFSLQLTLGNYNKHHS
;
A
#
# COMPACT_ATOMS: atom_id res chain seq x y z
N MET A 1 21.26 15.36 2.12
CA MET A 1 21.88 16.71 2.34
C MET A 1 21.40 17.37 3.63
N ILE A 2 20.09 17.39 3.93
CA ILE A 2 19.54 18.03 5.16
C ILE A 2 20.02 17.34 6.46
N ILE A 3 19.94 16.01 6.52
CA ILE A 3 20.35 15.18 7.67
C ILE A 3 21.82 15.41 8.06
N ASN A 4 22.73 15.36 7.07
CA ASN A 4 24.15 15.64 7.32
C ASN A 4 24.39 17.07 7.86
N ILE A 5 23.61 18.06 7.44
CA ILE A 5 23.75 19.44 7.95
C ILE A 5 23.31 19.53 9.42
N PHE A 6 22.22 18.85 9.79
CA PHE A 6 21.75 18.82 11.17
C PHE A 6 22.78 18.15 12.09
N ILE A 7 23.25 16.94 11.74
CA ILE A 7 24.24 16.19 12.53
C ILE A 7 25.50 17.02 12.74
N GLU A 8 26.07 17.59 11.68
CA GLU A 8 27.31 18.37 11.79
C GLU A 8 27.15 19.63 12.65
N LYS A 9 26.00 20.31 12.57
CA LYS A 9 25.70 21.45 13.45
C LYS A 9 25.56 21.02 14.91
N ALA A 10 24.91 19.88 15.16
CA ALA A 10 24.75 19.35 16.51
C ALA A 10 26.09 18.90 17.09
N LYS A 11 26.92 18.20 16.33
CA LYS A 11 28.29 17.79 16.74
C LYS A 11 29.14 18.98 17.19
N ARG A 12 29.13 20.09 16.44
CA ARG A 12 29.87 21.32 16.82
C ARG A 12 29.45 21.87 18.18
N LYS A 13 28.15 21.87 18.47
CA LYS A 13 27.63 22.31 19.78
C LYS A 13 27.97 21.33 20.89
N ILE A 14 27.85 20.03 20.62
CA ILE A 14 28.25 18.95 21.55
C ILE A 14 29.73 19.09 21.93
N ALA A 15 30.62 19.33 20.96
CA ALA A 15 32.05 19.46 21.24
C ALA A 15 32.38 20.61 22.22
N GLN A 16 31.59 21.69 22.19
CA GLN A 16 31.77 22.88 23.02
C GLN A 16 31.10 22.80 24.40
N ALA A 17 30.21 21.83 24.62
CA ALA A 17 29.50 21.65 25.88
C ALA A 17 30.28 20.71 26.83
N GLU A 18 30.01 20.80 28.13
CA GLU A 18 30.47 19.81 29.12
C GLU A 18 29.46 18.68 29.26
N ILE A 19 28.17 19.03 29.26
CA ILE A 19 27.04 18.10 29.38
C ILE A 19 26.19 18.13 28.11
N VAL A 20 25.83 16.95 27.63
CA VAL A 20 24.88 16.75 26.54
C VAL A 20 23.60 16.16 27.11
N SER A 21 22.50 16.89 26.96
CA SER A 21 21.18 16.50 27.42
C SER A 21 20.28 16.14 26.25
N PHE A 22 19.55 15.04 26.35
CA PHE A 22 18.59 14.61 25.33
C PHE A 22 17.18 14.49 25.91
N ASP A 23 16.17 14.86 25.12
CA ASP A 23 14.79 14.39 25.33
C ASP A 23 14.62 12.95 24.83
N ILE A 24 13.62 12.24 25.36
CA ILE A 24 13.34 10.84 25.00
C ILE A 24 12.45 10.75 23.76
N PHE A 25 11.27 11.35 23.80
CA PHE A 25 10.16 11.00 22.92
C PHE A 25 10.14 11.88 21.68
N ASP A 26 9.98 11.27 20.50
CA ASP A 26 10.14 11.93 19.20
C ASP A 26 11.53 12.59 18.99
N THR A 27 12.48 12.23 19.87
CA THR A 27 13.89 12.65 19.88
C THR A 27 14.79 11.41 19.87
N LEU A 28 15.17 10.83 21.02
CA LEU A 28 15.95 9.59 21.09
C LEU A 28 15.18 8.39 20.55
N LEU A 29 13.87 8.36 20.79
CA LEU A 29 12.96 7.30 20.38
C LEU A 29 11.86 7.87 19.49
N LEU A 30 11.62 7.22 18.37
CA LEU A 30 10.60 7.60 17.38
C LEU A 30 9.36 6.73 17.56
N ARG A 31 8.19 7.33 17.35
CA ARG A 31 6.92 6.62 17.25
C ARG A 31 6.53 6.39 15.79
N PRO A 32 5.86 5.28 15.47
CA PRO A 32 5.36 4.99 14.13
C PRO A 32 4.01 5.67 13.87
N TYR A 33 3.85 6.93 14.31
CA TYR A 33 2.63 7.72 14.15
C TYR A 33 2.96 9.17 13.77
N LEU A 34 2.09 9.82 13.00
CA LEU A 34 2.15 11.26 12.74
C LEU A 34 1.74 12.08 13.98
N SER A 35 0.88 11.53 14.83
CA SER A 35 0.53 12.10 16.13
C SER A 35 0.74 11.08 17.24
N PRO A 36 1.34 11.44 18.39
CA PRO A 36 1.41 10.55 19.55
C PRO A 36 0.03 10.08 20.03
N ARG A 37 -1.03 10.85 19.75
CA ARG A 37 -2.42 10.53 20.12
C ARG A 37 -2.98 9.35 19.33
N ASP A 38 -2.41 9.05 18.16
CA ASP A 38 -2.87 7.95 17.32
C ASP A 38 -2.60 6.59 17.98
N LEU A 39 -1.66 6.53 18.94
CA LEU A 39 -1.47 5.36 19.80
C LEU A 39 -2.76 4.97 20.54
N PHE A 40 -3.47 5.95 21.10
CA PHE A 40 -4.70 5.68 21.85
C PHE A 40 -5.83 5.18 20.93
N LEU A 41 -5.91 5.74 19.71
CA LEU A 41 -6.85 5.26 18.70
C LEU A 41 -6.51 3.83 18.25
N HIS A 42 -5.22 3.51 18.18
CA HIS A 42 -4.77 2.17 17.84
C HIS A 42 -5.15 1.15 18.92
N ILE A 43 -4.96 1.48 20.20
CA ILE A 43 -5.39 0.66 21.33
C ILE A 43 -6.91 0.50 21.33
N GLU A 44 -7.66 1.58 21.12
CA GLU A 44 -9.12 1.58 21.08
C GLU A 44 -9.66 0.55 20.07
N ILE A 45 -9.14 0.56 18.85
CA ILE A 45 -9.60 -0.34 17.79
C ILE A 45 -9.17 -1.79 18.09
N ASP A 46 -7.90 -2.00 18.46
CA ASP A 46 -7.35 -3.35 18.67
C ASP A 46 -7.98 -4.07 19.87
N GLN A 47 -8.27 -3.33 20.93
CA GLN A 47 -8.83 -3.88 22.17
C GLN A 47 -10.37 -3.79 22.21
N CYS A 48 -11.01 -3.32 21.14
CA CYS A 48 -12.46 -3.10 21.08
C CYS A 48 -12.98 -2.20 22.22
N LEU A 49 -12.22 -1.17 22.58
CA LEU A 49 -12.54 -0.22 23.65
C LEU A 49 -13.08 1.09 23.07
N GLU A 50 -14.22 1.03 22.37
CA GLU A 50 -14.81 2.18 21.68
C GLU A 50 -14.91 3.42 22.59
N GLY A 51 -14.39 4.56 22.12
CA GLY A 51 -14.35 5.82 22.88
C GLY A 51 -13.16 5.99 23.82
N PHE A 52 -12.33 4.98 24.02
CA PHE A 52 -11.14 5.03 24.89
C PHE A 52 -10.21 6.19 24.55
N ALA A 53 -9.90 6.43 23.28
CA ALA A 53 -8.95 7.46 22.87
C ALA A 53 -9.41 8.86 23.26
N LEU A 54 -10.72 9.12 23.22
CA LEU A 54 -11.30 10.38 23.69
C LEU A 54 -11.30 10.44 25.22
N ALA A 55 -11.84 9.40 25.88
CA ALA A 55 -11.90 9.28 27.33
C ALA A 55 -10.52 9.47 27.98
N ARG A 56 -9.50 8.81 27.45
CA ARG A 56 -8.11 8.89 27.90
C ARG A 56 -7.52 10.30 27.80
N ARG A 57 -7.87 11.05 26.75
CA ARG A 57 -7.45 12.45 26.58
C ARG A 57 -8.15 13.39 27.55
N GLU A 58 -9.45 13.19 27.75
CA GLU A 58 -10.23 13.95 28.71
C GLU A 58 -9.79 13.65 30.15
N ALA A 59 -9.45 12.40 30.47
CA ALA A 59 -8.88 12.03 31.76
C ALA A 59 -7.56 12.77 32.05
N GLU A 60 -6.65 12.89 31.06
CA GLU A 60 -5.43 13.70 31.21
C GLU A 60 -5.77 15.17 31.47
N PHE A 61 -6.72 15.72 30.70
CA PHE A 61 -7.16 17.10 30.89
C PHE A 61 -7.77 17.33 32.28
N ARG A 62 -8.65 16.44 32.75
CA ARG A 62 -9.25 16.47 34.09
C ARG A 62 -8.18 16.36 35.18
N ALA A 63 -7.22 15.45 35.04
CA ALA A 63 -6.12 15.28 35.98
C ALA A 63 -5.27 16.55 36.09
N ARG A 64 -4.93 17.20 34.97
CA ARG A 64 -4.21 18.50 34.98
C ARG A 64 -5.06 19.61 35.61
N LYS A 65 -6.36 19.65 35.35
CA LYS A 65 -7.27 20.67 35.91
C LYS A 65 -7.46 20.52 37.42
N LYS A 66 -7.53 19.28 37.93
CA LYS A 66 -7.69 18.98 39.37
C LYS A 66 -6.43 19.25 40.19
N ASN A 67 -5.28 19.28 39.54
CA ASN A 67 -3.98 19.52 40.15
C ASN A 67 -3.31 20.81 39.60
N PRO A 68 -3.93 22.00 39.72
CA PRO A 68 -3.44 23.23 39.09
C PRO A 68 -2.08 23.70 39.65
N ASP A 69 -1.78 23.33 40.90
CA ASP A 69 -0.54 23.70 41.59
C ASP A 69 0.63 22.77 41.25
N ARG A 70 0.35 21.58 40.67
CA ARG A 70 1.39 20.65 40.22
C ARG A 70 1.81 21.01 38.80
N GLN A 71 3.12 21.09 38.57
CA GLN A 71 3.61 21.31 37.21
C GLN A 71 3.45 20.08 36.31
N GLU A 72 3.51 18.88 36.92
CA GLU A 72 3.37 17.61 36.22
C GLU A 72 2.46 16.64 36.98
N ILE A 73 1.69 15.88 36.22
CA ILE A 73 0.86 14.77 36.68
C ILE A 73 1.55 13.43 36.38
N CYS A 74 1.27 12.40 37.18
CA CYS A 74 1.74 11.05 36.91
C CYS A 74 0.69 10.22 36.17
N TYR A 75 1.09 9.03 35.73
CA TYR A 75 0.20 8.10 35.04
C TYR A 75 -1.01 7.67 35.88
N ASP A 76 -0.82 7.53 37.20
CA ASP A 76 -1.90 7.19 38.12
C ASP A 76 -2.92 8.31 38.24
N ASP A 77 -2.48 9.58 38.24
CA ASP A 77 -3.39 10.74 38.27
C ASP A 77 -4.35 10.71 37.08
N ILE A 78 -3.87 10.31 35.90
CA ILE A 78 -4.68 10.18 34.69
C ILE A 78 -5.71 9.05 34.85
N TYR A 79 -5.26 7.85 35.22
CA TYR A 79 -6.13 6.67 35.33
C TYR A 79 -7.07 6.71 36.55
N ASN A 80 -6.81 7.58 37.52
CA ASN A 80 -7.76 7.90 38.58
C ASN A 80 -8.96 8.73 38.08
N GLU A 81 -8.76 9.51 37.01
CA GLU A 81 -9.80 10.36 36.40
C GLU A 81 -10.44 9.73 35.16
N ILE A 82 -10.03 8.53 34.75
CA ILE A 82 -10.63 7.80 33.63
C ILE A 82 -11.89 7.05 34.07
N GLU A 83 -12.84 6.92 33.16
CA GLU A 83 -14.09 6.20 33.34
C GLU A 83 -13.81 4.72 33.70
N ALA A 84 -14.67 4.14 34.55
CA ALA A 84 -14.41 2.82 35.15
C ALA A 84 -14.21 1.71 34.12
N GLU A 85 -14.92 1.77 32.99
CA GLU A 85 -14.83 0.80 31.89
C GLU A 85 -13.45 0.77 31.21
N PHE A 86 -12.71 1.89 31.23
CA PHE A 86 -11.41 2.00 30.58
C PHE A 86 -10.22 1.77 31.52
N LYS A 87 -10.46 1.52 32.81
CA LYS A 87 -9.37 1.31 33.78
C LYS A 87 -8.49 0.10 33.46
N CYS A 88 -9.05 -0.92 32.80
CA CYS A 88 -8.28 -2.08 32.35
C CYS A 88 -7.22 -1.74 31.29
N ALA A 89 -7.35 -0.60 30.60
CA ALA A 89 -6.43 -0.18 29.56
C ALA A 89 -5.07 0.31 30.09
N LYS A 90 -4.91 0.49 31.41
CA LYS A 90 -3.70 1.05 32.01
C LYS A 90 -2.43 0.29 31.66
N GLU A 91 -2.44 -1.01 31.89
CA GLU A 91 -1.28 -1.86 31.57
C GLU A 91 -1.12 -2.04 30.06
N ILE A 92 -2.24 -2.06 29.33
CA ILE A 92 -2.24 -2.16 27.87
C ILE A 92 -1.54 -0.94 27.25
N GLU A 93 -1.95 0.28 27.60
CA GLU A 93 -1.35 1.51 27.08
C GLU A 93 0.15 1.60 27.41
N LEU A 94 0.55 1.23 28.63
CA LEU A 94 1.97 1.20 29.01
C LEU A 94 2.79 0.21 28.17
N ASN A 95 2.28 -1.01 27.97
CA ASN A 95 2.93 -2.02 27.15
C ASN A 95 3.05 -1.57 25.70
N TRP A 96 2.00 -0.93 25.17
CA TRP A 96 1.95 -0.41 23.82
C TRP A 96 2.91 0.77 23.58
N GLU A 97 2.98 1.73 24.51
CA GLU A 97 3.98 2.80 24.49
C GLU A 97 5.38 2.22 24.30
N PHE A 98 5.73 1.15 25.00
CA PHE A 98 7.09 0.56 24.96
C PHE A 98 7.33 -0.40 23.79
N MET A 99 6.27 -0.99 23.24
CA MET A 99 6.33 -1.86 22.08
C MET A 99 6.68 -1.06 20.82
N VAL A 100 5.99 0.05 20.58
CA VAL A 100 6.04 0.76 19.30
C VAL A 100 7.25 1.67 19.14
N LEU A 101 7.92 2.05 20.22
CA LEU A 101 9.05 2.97 20.18
C LEU A 101 10.28 2.34 19.54
N GLN A 102 10.85 3.04 18.56
CA GLN A 102 12.05 2.62 17.84
C GLN A 102 13.20 3.60 18.09
N PRO A 103 14.46 3.14 18.14
CA PRO A 103 15.59 4.02 18.32
C PRO A 103 15.74 4.97 17.13
N ASN A 104 15.96 6.26 17.41
CA ASN A 104 16.28 7.24 16.39
C ASN A 104 17.75 7.09 15.96
N PRO A 105 18.03 6.63 14.73
CA PRO A 105 19.40 6.42 14.26
C PRO A 105 20.23 7.72 14.21
N GLU A 106 19.60 8.86 13.94
CA GLU A 106 20.28 10.16 13.89
C GLU A 106 20.71 10.61 15.30
N MET A 107 19.85 10.43 16.30
CA MET A 107 20.23 10.70 17.69
C MET A 107 21.23 9.70 18.21
N LYS A 108 21.20 8.44 17.75
CA LYS A 108 22.21 7.46 18.14
C LYS A 108 23.61 7.89 17.73
N ILE A 109 23.77 8.46 16.53
CA ILE A 109 25.05 9.04 16.07
C ILE A 109 25.51 10.18 16.99
N LEU A 110 24.60 11.07 17.39
CA LEU A 110 24.94 12.20 18.27
C LEU A 110 25.24 11.75 19.70
N TRP A 111 24.51 10.75 20.20
CA TRP A 111 24.74 10.12 21.48
C TRP A 111 26.12 9.49 21.54
N ASP A 112 26.47 8.66 20.56
CA ASP A 112 27.77 7.97 20.50
C ASP A 112 28.92 8.97 20.38
N TYR A 113 28.76 9.99 19.54
CA TYR A 113 29.73 11.07 19.42
C TYR A 113 29.97 11.82 20.74
N ALA A 114 28.91 12.06 21.53
CA ALA A 114 29.06 12.68 22.84
C ALA A 114 29.89 11.81 23.80
N LEU A 115 29.65 10.49 23.80
CA LEU A 115 30.41 9.54 24.60
C LEU A 115 31.87 9.42 24.16
N GLU A 116 32.13 9.39 22.85
CA GLU A 116 33.49 9.36 22.28
C GLU A 116 34.33 10.57 22.72
N LEU A 117 33.70 11.73 22.90
CA LEU A 117 34.32 12.94 23.43
C LEU A 117 34.38 12.99 24.96
N ASN A 118 34.03 11.90 25.66
CA ASN A 118 33.92 11.81 27.11
C ASN A 118 33.03 12.90 27.73
N LYS A 119 31.98 13.32 27.01
CA LYS A 119 30.99 14.26 27.56
C LYS A 119 30.10 13.55 28.56
N LYS A 120 29.61 14.30 29.54
CA LYS A 120 28.57 13.83 30.46
C LYS A 120 27.23 13.80 29.72
N VAL A 121 26.68 12.61 29.52
CA VAL A 121 25.37 12.46 28.86
C VAL A 121 24.27 12.33 29.92
N ILE A 122 23.24 13.16 29.82
CA ILE A 122 22.04 13.09 30.67
C ILE A 122 20.78 13.03 29.82
N VAL A 123 19.69 12.56 30.41
CA VAL A 123 18.37 12.50 29.76
C VAL A 123 17.37 13.32 30.57
N VAL A 124 16.57 14.15 29.91
CA VAL A 124 15.58 15.03 30.56
C VAL A 124 14.27 14.97 29.79
N SER A 125 13.21 14.45 30.42
CA SER A 125 11.91 14.23 29.76
C SER A 125 10.71 14.76 30.56
N ASP A 126 9.79 15.42 29.85
CA ASP A 126 8.51 15.91 30.38
C ASP A 126 7.42 14.85 30.13
N MET A 127 7.31 13.86 31.01
CA MET A 127 6.44 12.70 30.83
C MET A 127 5.87 12.19 32.15
N TYR A 128 4.68 11.60 32.06
CA TYR A 128 3.94 11.01 33.18
C TYR A 128 4.43 9.62 33.63
N HIS A 129 5.38 9.02 32.89
CA HIS A 129 5.97 7.69 33.17
C HIS A 129 6.91 7.71 34.37
N SER A 130 7.17 6.55 34.96
CA SER A 130 8.11 6.42 36.08
C SER A 130 9.58 6.45 35.61
N PHE A 131 10.49 6.81 36.52
CA PHE A 131 11.94 6.74 36.29
C PHE A 131 12.39 5.32 35.88
N GLU A 132 11.96 4.29 36.61
CA GLU A 132 12.38 2.91 36.35
C GLU A 132 11.92 2.41 34.99
N SER A 133 10.67 2.72 34.61
CA SER A 133 10.12 2.31 33.32
C SER A 133 10.87 2.98 32.17
N LEU A 134 11.19 4.27 32.27
CA LEU A 134 11.96 4.99 31.24
C LEU A 134 13.42 4.54 31.17
N LYS A 135 14.05 4.24 32.31
CA LYS A 135 15.42 3.69 32.36
C LYS A 135 15.50 2.36 31.62
N GLN A 136 14.56 1.44 31.89
CA GLN A 136 14.50 0.15 31.19
C GLN A 136 14.27 0.34 29.67
N LEU A 137 13.38 1.26 29.29
CA LEU A 137 13.11 1.59 27.89
C LEU A 137 14.35 2.10 27.15
N LEU A 138 15.13 3.00 27.76
CA LEU A 138 16.37 3.52 27.19
C LEU A 138 17.42 2.42 27.01
N ILE A 139 17.60 1.57 28.03
CA ILE A 139 18.55 0.43 27.97
C ILE A 139 18.16 -0.54 26.86
N LYS A 140 16.87 -0.93 26.78
CA LYS A 140 16.34 -1.81 25.72
C LYS A 140 16.65 -1.25 24.33
N ASN A 141 16.60 0.07 24.16
CA ASN A 141 16.85 0.76 22.90
C ASN A 141 18.30 1.23 22.72
N LYS A 142 19.25 0.64 23.46
CA LYS A 142 20.71 0.88 23.33
C LYS A 142 21.16 2.30 23.71
N PHE A 143 20.41 2.99 24.57
CA PHE A 143 20.77 4.27 25.19
C PHE A 143 21.08 4.08 26.69
N HIS A 144 22.06 3.22 27.01
CA HIS A 144 22.34 2.80 28.39
C HIS A 144 23.38 3.65 29.13
N ALA A 145 24.21 4.41 28.42
CA ALA A 145 25.36 5.12 28.98
C ALA A 145 25.03 6.60 29.25
N PHE A 146 24.24 6.86 30.29
CA PHE A 146 23.94 8.20 30.80
C PHE A 146 24.20 8.28 32.31
N GLU A 147 24.63 9.45 32.78
CA GLU A 147 24.95 9.71 34.19
C GLU A 147 23.66 9.89 35.02
N HIS A 148 22.67 10.60 34.45
CA HIS A 148 21.40 10.91 35.13
C HIS A 148 20.21 10.93 34.18
N LEU A 149 19.04 10.55 34.72
CA LEU A 149 17.73 10.63 34.06
C LEU A 149 16.79 11.49 34.92
N TYR A 150 16.36 12.62 34.37
CA TYR A 150 15.43 13.55 35.00
C TYR A 150 14.05 13.42 34.36
N VAL A 151 13.06 13.00 35.15
CA VAL A 151 11.67 12.78 34.69
C VAL A 151 10.73 13.72 35.41
N SER A 152 9.92 14.47 34.66
CA SER A 152 9.07 15.51 35.24
C SER A 152 8.09 14.98 36.29
N SER A 153 7.52 13.79 36.09
CA SER A 153 6.60 13.13 37.03
C SER A 153 7.26 12.84 38.38
N SER A 154 8.52 12.40 38.37
CA SER A 154 9.29 12.07 39.59
C SER A 154 9.70 13.32 40.37
N TYR A 155 10.00 14.42 39.67
CA TYR A 155 10.47 15.67 40.29
C TYR A 155 9.36 16.69 40.53
N GLY A 156 8.17 16.51 39.95
CA GLY A 156 7.09 17.51 39.96
C GLY A 156 7.45 18.82 39.25
N LYS A 157 8.44 18.80 38.37
CA LYS A 157 9.03 19.96 37.68
C LYS A 157 9.07 19.70 36.18
N THR A 158 8.83 20.72 35.35
CA THR A 158 8.78 20.55 33.88
C THR A 158 9.84 21.37 33.16
N LYS A 159 10.30 20.87 32.01
CA LYS A 159 11.10 21.61 31.02
C LYS A 159 10.32 22.81 30.50
N LYS A 160 9.02 22.67 30.25
CA LYS A 160 8.14 23.77 29.77
C LYS A 160 8.17 25.01 30.66
N LYS A 161 8.36 24.85 31.97
CA LYS A 161 8.49 25.94 32.95
C LYS A 161 9.94 26.31 33.25
N GLY A 162 10.91 25.51 32.81
CA GLY A 162 12.33 25.71 33.06
C GLY A 162 12.83 25.09 34.37
N THR A 163 11.93 24.86 35.34
CA THR A 163 12.32 24.41 36.69
C THR A 163 12.97 23.03 36.73
N LEU A 164 12.71 22.16 35.74
CA LEU A 164 13.42 20.89 35.65
C LEU A 164 14.90 21.09 35.26
N PHE A 165 15.21 22.07 34.41
CA PHE A 165 16.61 22.42 34.10
C PHE A 165 17.30 23.12 35.28
N GLU A 166 16.58 23.95 36.03
CA GLU A 166 17.11 24.53 37.28
C GLU A 166 17.50 23.44 38.28
N GLN A 167 16.70 22.37 38.38
CA GLN A 167 17.06 21.20 39.18
C GLN A 167 18.34 20.53 38.65
N VAL A 168 18.48 20.35 37.34
CA VAL A 168 19.70 19.80 36.73
C VAL A 168 20.93 20.64 37.09
N PHE A 169 20.84 21.96 37.02
CA PHE A 169 21.97 22.85 37.37
C PHE A 169 22.36 22.69 38.84
N SER A 170 21.37 22.59 39.73
CA SER A 170 21.57 22.39 41.16
C SER A 170 22.22 21.03 41.46
N ASP A 171 21.67 19.95 40.90
CA ASP A 171 22.11 18.58 41.20
C ASP A 171 23.52 18.31 40.65
N LEU A 172 23.82 18.82 39.45
CA LEU A 172 25.12 18.61 38.79
C LEU A 172 26.15 19.71 39.10
N LYS A 173 25.73 20.80 39.77
CA LYS A 173 26.56 21.97 40.08
C LYS A 173 27.23 22.58 38.85
N VAL A 174 26.45 22.79 37.79
CA VAL A 174 26.90 23.30 36.49
C VAL A 174 26.15 24.57 36.09
N ARG A 175 26.73 25.36 35.18
CA ARG A 175 26.04 26.54 34.62
C ARG A 175 25.25 26.14 33.39
N ALA A 176 24.17 26.86 33.11
CA ALA A 176 23.31 26.58 31.96
C ALA A 176 24.08 26.55 30.63
N GLN A 177 25.03 27.46 30.44
CA GLN A 177 25.85 27.56 29.21
C GLN A 177 26.75 26.35 28.95
N ASP A 178 27.04 25.56 29.98
CA ASP A 178 27.87 24.35 29.90
C ASP A 178 27.06 23.14 29.38
N ILE A 179 25.74 23.29 29.23
CA ILE A 179 24.82 22.26 28.75
C ILE A 179 24.37 22.57 27.32
N VAL A 180 24.42 21.55 26.46
CA VAL A 180 23.63 21.51 25.23
C VAL A 180 22.45 20.56 25.39
N HIS A 181 21.25 21.00 25.02
CA HIS A 181 20.05 20.16 25.07
C HIS A 181 19.48 19.94 23.67
N ILE A 182 19.10 18.70 23.35
CA ILE A 182 18.53 18.29 22.07
C ILE A 182 17.16 17.68 22.30
N GLY A 183 16.12 18.23 21.67
CA GLY A 183 14.75 17.72 21.78
C GLY A 183 13.80 18.29 20.73
N ASP A 184 12.63 17.69 20.57
CA ASP A 184 11.67 18.02 19.50
C ASP A 184 10.69 19.15 19.89
N ASN A 185 10.49 19.38 21.19
CA ASN A 185 9.47 20.30 21.65
C ASN A 185 9.95 21.75 21.61
N LYS A 186 9.36 22.57 20.73
CA LYS A 186 9.69 23.99 20.61
C LYS A 186 9.59 24.78 21.92
N LYS A 187 8.68 24.41 22.84
CA LYS A 187 8.50 25.11 24.12
C LYS A 187 9.44 24.54 25.20
N GLY A 188 9.36 23.24 25.45
CA GLY A 188 10.08 22.55 26.53
C GLY A 188 11.57 22.33 26.23
N ASP A 189 11.92 21.99 24.99
CA ASP A 189 13.29 21.57 24.65
C ASP A 189 14.09 22.69 23.98
N TYR A 190 13.41 23.70 23.45
CA TYR A 190 14.08 24.81 22.77
C TYR A 190 13.94 26.14 23.53
N ARG A 191 12.73 26.69 23.61
CA ARG A 191 12.53 28.06 24.13
C ARG A 191 12.80 28.19 25.64
N ALA A 192 12.30 27.28 26.46
CA ALA A 192 12.47 27.35 27.91
C ALA A 192 13.95 27.19 28.34
N PRO A 193 14.68 26.14 27.94
CA PRO A 193 16.11 26.00 28.25
C PRO A 193 16.95 27.15 27.68
N ALA A 194 16.67 27.61 26.45
CA ALA A 194 17.41 28.74 25.88
C ALA A 194 17.26 30.04 26.69
N LYS A 195 16.09 30.30 27.28
CA LYS A 195 15.87 31.44 28.17
C LYS A 195 16.68 31.36 29.47
N LEU A 196 17.01 30.15 29.92
CA LEU A 196 17.86 29.91 31.10
C LEU A 196 19.36 29.96 30.76
N GLY A 197 19.73 30.12 29.49
CA GLY A 197 21.11 30.13 29.02
C GLY A 197 21.64 28.79 28.52
N VAL A 198 20.81 27.74 28.44
CA VAL A 198 21.19 26.44 27.87
C VAL A 198 21.32 26.53 26.36
N GLN A 199 22.32 25.87 25.79
CA GLN A 199 22.43 25.75 24.34
C GLN A 199 21.39 24.76 23.80
N ALA A 200 20.24 25.26 23.36
CA ALA A 200 19.17 24.38 22.89
C ALA A 200 19.24 24.11 21.37
N ILE A 201 19.04 22.85 20.97
CA ILE A 201 18.92 22.39 19.59
C ILE A 201 17.52 21.83 19.39
N LEU A 202 16.72 22.52 18.57
CA LEU A 202 15.40 22.02 18.19
C LEU A 202 15.54 20.92 17.13
N TYR A 203 15.15 19.71 17.49
CA TYR A 203 15.00 18.60 16.56
C TYR A 203 13.66 18.70 15.83
N LYS A 204 13.67 18.60 14.50
CA LYS A 204 12.42 18.59 13.74
C LYS A 204 11.95 17.14 13.62
N GLN A 205 10.69 16.88 13.98
CA GLN A 205 10.09 15.54 13.86
C GLN A 205 10.32 14.92 12.48
N VAL A 206 10.72 13.66 12.46
CA VAL A 206 11.13 12.92 11.24
C VAL A 206 10.03 12.94 10.18
N ALA A 207 8.79 12.68 10.58
CA ALA A 207 7.64 12.74 9.68
C ALA A 207 7.47 14.12 9.01
N GLN A 208 7.68 15.22 9.74
CA GLN A 208 7.61 16.57 9.18
C GLN A 208 8.79 16.90 8.26
N GLN A 209 9.95 16.26 8.47
CA GLN A 209 11.07 16.35 7.55
C GLN A 209 10.77 15.60 6.25
N PHE A 210 10.26 14.37 6.36
CA PHE A 210 9.87 13.54 5.21
C PHE A 210 8.77 14.21 4.36
N LEU A 211 7.70 14.70 4.98
CA LEU A 211 6.62 15.41 4.30
C LEU A 211 7.08 16.71 3.62
N ALA A 212 8.19 17.30 4.05
CA ALA A 212 8.76 18.48 3.40
C ALA A 212 9.53 18.15 2.11
N VAL A 213 9.96 16.90 1.93
CA VAL A 213 10.76 16.46 0.77
C VAL A 213 10.02 15.49 -0.15
N ASP A 214 9.02 14.76 0.37
CA ASP A 214 8.18 13.85 -0.42
C ASP A 214 6.81 14.47 -0.71
N GLU A 215 6.63 14.94 -1.95
CA GLU A 215 5.38 15.58 -2.38
C GLU A 215 4.19 14.64 -2.33
N ARG A 216 4.38 13.34 -2.61
CA ARG A 216 3.29 12.35 -2.64
C ARG A 216 2.76 12.10 -1.23
N ALA A 217 3.66 11.86 -0.27
CA ALA A 217 3.32 11.71 1.13
C ALA A 217 2.59 12.95 1.67
N ARG A 218 3.09 14.15 1.35
CA ARG A 218 2.44 15.42 1.72
C ARG A 218 1.04 15.56 1.16
N ARG A 219 0.86 15.30 -0.14
CA ARG A 219 -0.48 15.34 -0.77
C ARG A 219 -1.43 14.30 -0.21
N PHE A 220 -0.90 13.14 0.21
CA PHE A 220 -1.71 12.08 0.80
C PHE A 220 -2.24 12.46 2.17
N THR A 221 -1.40 13.08 3.01
CA THR A 221 -1.80 13.54 4.34
C THR A 221 -2.69 14.79 4.29
N GLU A 222 -2.50 15.68 3.32
CA GLU A 222 -3.34 16.87 3.11
C GLU A 222 -4.72 16.53 2.50
N LYS A 223 -4.87 15.36 1.88
CA LYS A 223 -6.10 14.96 1.19
C LYS A 223 -7.03 14.14 2.09
N GLY A 224 -8.17 14.74 2.42
CA GLY A 224 -9.20 14.13 3.27
C GLY A 224 -8.82 14.16 4.75
N ALA A 225 -9.63 13.53 5.60
CA ALA A 225 -9.29 13.39 7.01
C ALA A 225 -8.06 12.49 7.20
N LEU A 226 -7.23 12.82 8.18
CA LEU A 226 -6.17 11.94 8.65
C LEU A 226 -6.80 10.88 9.57
N ASN A 227 -6.56 9.61 9.26
CA ASN A 227 -6.96 8.49 10.11
C ASN A 227 -5.71 7.69 10.54
N LEU A 228 -5.93 6.66 11.36
CA LEU A 228 -4.88 5.84 11.91
C LEU A 228 -4.01 5.19 10.82
N GLY A 229 -4.63 4.60 9.79
CA GLY A 229 -3.92 3.93 8.70
C GLY A 229 -2.97 4.86 7.94
N LYS A 230 -3.44 6.06 7.58
CA LYS A 230 -2.57 7.08 6.96
C LYS A 230 -1.45 7.52 7.87
N SER A 231 -1.76 7.71 9.15
CA SER A 231 -0.78 8.13 10.15
C SER A 231 0.38 7.13 10.26
N ILE A 232 0.05 5.85 10.43
CA ILE A 232 1.04 4.77 10.55
C ILE A 232 1.84 4.61 9.26
N LEU A 233 1.17 4.53 8.10
CA LEU A 233 1.84 4.35 6.82
C LEU A 233 2.89 5.43 6.58
N ILE A 234 2.53 6.70 6.78
CA ILE A 234 3.44 7.81 6.50
C ILE A 234 4.56 7.90 7.54
N ALA A 235 4.29 7.60 8.80
CA ALA A 235 5.33 7.55 9.83
C ALA A 235 6.35 6.44 9.55
N MET A 236 5.90 5.25 9.15
CA MET A 236 6.79 4.15 8.75
C MET A 236 7.65 4.53 7.52
N LEU A 237 7.05 5.14 6.50
CA LEU A 237 7.79 5.63 5.33
C LEU A 237 8.84 6.69 5.72
N ALA A 238 8.50 7.59 6.65
CA ALA A 238 9.42 8.60 7.16
C ALA A 238 10.60 7.99 7.94
N MET A 239 10.34 6.98 8.77
CA MET A 239 11.38 6.26 9.53
C MET A 239 12.32 5.50 8.58
N ARG A 240 11.78 4.82 7.56
CA ARG A 240 12.59 4.19 6.52
C ARG A 240 13.43 5.21 5.75
N TRP A 241 12.83 6.31 5.33
CA TRP A 241 13.52 7.40 4.63
C TRP A 241 14.71 7.92 5.43
N LEU A 242 14.55 8.10 6.76
CA LEU A 242 15.62 8.50 7.65
C LEU A 242 16.76 7.47 7.66
N ASN A 243 16.44 6.19 7.90
CA ASN A 243 17.42 5.10 7.92
C ASN A 243 18.23 5.02 6.61
N GLN A 244 17.56 5.06 5.46
CA GLN A 244 18.22 5.01 4.15
C GLN A 244 19.10 6.22 3.90
N SER A 245 18.62 7.41 4.27
CA SER A 245 19.36 8.66 4.09
C SER A 245 20.65 8.68 4.91
N LEU A 246 20.66 8.04 6.09
CA LEU A 246 21.83 7.94 6.96
C LEU A 246 22.84 6.88 6.49
N LEU A 247 22.36 5.68 6.19
CA LEU A 247 23.21 4.56 5.78
C LEU A 247 23.75 4.71 4.35
N GLN A 248 23.27 5.71 3.60
CA GLN A 248 23.48 5.84 2.16
C GLN A 248 23.08 4.57 1.39
N ALA A 249 22.27 3.72 2.02
CA ALA A 249 21.71 2.54 1.41
C ALA A 249 20.72 2.98 0.33
N LYS A 250 21.02 2.62 -0.91
CA LYS A 250 20.16 2.89 -2.06
C LYS A 250 19.54 1.57 -2.51
N PRO A 251 18.40 1.16 -1.93
CA PRO A 251 17.63 0.07 -2.50
C PRO A 251 17.28 0.39 -3.95
N SER A 252 17.04 -0.67 -4.71
CA SER A 252 16.63 -0.51 -6.09
C SER A 252 15.28 0.22 -6.17
N TYR A 253 14.99 0.78 -7.34
CA TYR A 253 13.69 1.40 -7.60
C TYR A 253 12.52 0.47 -7.28
N TRP A 254 12.62 -0.80 -7.68
CA TRP A 254 11.54 -1.77 -7.51
C TRP A 254 11.41 -2.28 -6.08
N GLN A 255 12.51 -2.37 -5.32
CA GLN A 255 12.45 -2.59 -3.87
C GLN A 255 11.69 -1.44 -3.17
N GLU A 256 11.90 -0.19 -3.57
CA GLU A 256 11.15 0.94 -3.00
C GLU A 256 9.69 0.96 -3.39
N ILE A 257 9.35 0.55 -4.63
CA ILE A 257 7.96 0.32 -5.04
C ILE A 257 7.33 -0.81 -4.21
N GLY A 258 8.09 -1.88 -3.97
CA GLY A 258 7.71 -2.99 -3.10
C GLY A 258 7.34 -2.55 -1.70
N TYR A 259 8.26 -1.84 -1.03
CA TYR A 259 8.05 -1.36 0.33
C TYR A 259 6.93 -0.32 0.42
N SER A 260 6.94 0.67 -0.48
CA SER A 260 6.08 1.85 -0.33
C SER A 260 4.67 1.63 -0.85
N TYR A 261 4.44 0.71 -1.79
CA TYR A 261 3.14 0.53 -2.43
C TYR A 261 2.63 -0.92 -2.40
N ALA A 262 3.44 -1.89 -2.84
CA ALA A 262 2.98 -3.28 -2.93
C ALA A 262 2.68 -3.86 -1.54
N ALA A 263 3.56 -3.63 -0.56
CA ALA A 263 3.41 -4.18 0.78
C ALA A 263 2.18 -3.62 1.53
N PRO A 264 1.95 -2.29 1.62
CA PRO A 264 0.76 -1.75 2.28
C PRO A 264 -0.53 -2.25 1.65
N LEU A 265 -0.57 -2.36 0.30
CA LEU A 265 -1.70 -2.92 -0.43
C LEU A 265 -1.95 -4.38 -0.07
N ALA A 266 -0.89 -5.19 -0.13
CA ALA A 266 -0.99 -6.62 0.16
C ALA A 266 -1.35 -6.89 1.62
N TYR A 267 -0.77 -6.13 2.55
CA TYR A 267 -1.07 -6.22 3.97
C TYR A 267 -2.55 -5.90 4.25
N GLY A 268 -3.01 -4.70 3.87
CA GLY A 268 -4.38 -4.28 4.15
C GLY A 268 -5.42 -5.19 3.51
N TYR A 269 -5.18 -5.60 2.26
CA TYR A 269 -6.08 -6.55 1.59
C TYR A 269 -6.05 -7.94 2.25
N SER A 270 -4.89 -8.43 2.67
CA SER A 270 -4.79 -9.72 3.38
C SER A 270 -5.50 -9.72 4.73
N LYS A 271 -5.49 -8.59 5.46
CA LYS A 271 -6.21 -8.44 6.74
C LYS A 271 -7.72 -8.37 6.57
N TRP A 272 -8.18 -7.73 5.49
CA TRP A 272 -9.58 -7.81 5.12
C TRP A 272 -10.00 -9.23 4.73
N ILE A 273 -9.17 -9.95 3.96
CA ILE A 273 -9.42 -11.37 3.60
C ILE A 273 -9.52 -12.23 4.87
N GLU A 274 -8.61 -12.04 5.84
CA GLU A 274 -8.63 -12.74 7.13
C GLU A 274 -9.94 -12.52 7.88
N THR A 275 -10.36 -11.25 8.01
CA THR A 275 -11.63 -10.90 8.67
C THR A 275 -12.81 -11.57 7.99
N ALA A 276 -12.92 -11.44 6.67
CA ALA A 276 -14.03 -12.01 5.90
C ALA A 276 -14.03 -13.55 5.91
N ALA A 277 -12.85 -14.17 5.95
CA ALA A 277 -12.71 -15.62 6.03
C ALA A 277 -13.14 -16.16 7.41
N LEU A 278 -12.79 -15.46 8.50
CA LEU A 278 -13.20 -15.81 9.85
C LEU A 278 -14.72 -15.69 10.04
N GLU A 279 -15.32 -14.59 9.57
CA GLU A 279 -16.78 -14.38 9.60
C GLU A 279 -17.54 -15.50 8.87
N LYS A 280 -17.01 -15.97 7.74
CA LYS A 280 -17.58 -17.06 6.95
C LYS A 280 -17.18 -18.46 7.40
N LYS A 281 -16.34 -18.57 8.44
CA LYS A 281 -15.82 -19.84 8.97
C LYS A 281 -15.18 -20.70 7.88
N LEU A 282 -14.30 -20.10 7.08
CA LEU A 282 -13.59 -20.81 6.02
C LEU A 282 -12.46 -21.65 6.58
N ASP A 283 -12.30 -22.85 6.05
CA ASP A 283 -11.22 -23.77 6.42
C ASP A 283 -9.97 -23.54 5.55
N HIS A 284 -10.17 -23.09 4.30
CA HIS A 284 -9.11 -23.04 3.30
C HIS A 284 -9.28 -21.85 2.34
N LEU A 285 -8.22 -21.07 2.18
CA LEU A 285 -8.10 -19.98 1.21
C LEU A 285 -7.19 -20.34 0.04
N LEU A 286 -7.72 -20.18 -1.18
CA LEU A 286 -7.02 -20.41 -2.44
C LEU A 286 -6.59 -19.08 -3.04
N PHE A 287 -5.29 -18.79 -3.01
CA PHE A 287 -4.71 -17.61 -3.63
C PHE A 287 -4.40 -17.92 -5.09
N VAL A 288 -5.16 -17.32 -6.01
CA VAL A 288 -4.97 -17.55 -7.45
C VAL A 288 -3.61 -17.04 -7.89
N ALA A 289 -2.93 -17.83 -8.73
CA ALA A 289 -1.59 -17.53 -9.19
C ALA A 289 -1.46 -16.16 -9.87
N ARG A 290 -0.26 -15.59 -9.76
CA ARG A 290 0.07 -14.17 -10.03
C ARG A 290 -0.51 -13.26 -8.98
N ASP A 291 -1.80 -12.97 -9.08
CA ASP A 291 -2.48 -11.93 -8.30
C ASP A 291 -2.55 -12.21 -6.79
N GLY A 292 -2.46 -13.49 -6.41
CA GLY A 292 -2.51 -13.95 -5.03
C GLY A 292 -1.13 -14.19 -4.39
N TYR A 293 -0.01 -14.06 -5.11
CA TYR A 293 1.30 -14.47 -4.61
C TYR A 293 1.74 -13.64 -3.39
N LEU A 294 1.76 -12.32 -3.53
CA LEU A 294 2.16 -11.43 -2.43
C LEU A 294 1.11 -11.40 -1.32
N LEU A 295 -0.17 -11.54 -1.67
CA LEU A 295 -1.27 -11.64 -0.70
C LEU A 295 -1.14 -12.88 0.18
N GLN A 296 -0.79 -14.03 -0.40
CA GLN A 296 -0.55 -15.25 0.38
C GLN A 296 0.65 -15.08 1.31
N LYS A 297 1.73 -14.45 0.84
CA LYS A 297 2.91 -14.14 1.67
C LYS A 297 2.52 -13.27 2.86
N ALA A 298 1.81 -12.17 2.63
CA ALA A 298 1.31 -11.31 3.70
C ALA A 298 0.40 -12.09 4.67
N PHE A 299 -0.57 -12.82 4.15
CA PHE A 299 -1.50 -13.61 4.96
C PHE A 299 -0.75 -14.63 5.84
N LYS A 300 0.12 -15.46 5.27
CA LYS A 300 0.92 -16.44 6.03
C LYS A 300 1.80 -15.78 7.10
N GLN A 301 2.25 -14.56 6.85
CA GLN A 301 3.14 -13.85 7.75
C GLN A 301 2.41 -13.27 8.97
N PHE A 302 1.13 -12.89 8.83
CA PHE A 302 0.39 -12.16 9.86
C PHE A 302 -0.89 -12.85 10.36
N HIS A 303 -1.33 -13.94 9.72
CA HIS A 303 -2.46 -14.73 10.19
C HIS A 303 -2.04 -15.57 11.40
N VAL A 304 -2.86 -15.52 12.44
CA VAL A 304 -2.76 -16.42 13.60
C VAL A 304 -4.04 -17.24 13.63
N GLY A 305 -3.94 -18.52 13.28
CA GLY A 305 -5.11 -19.40 13.23
C GLY A 305 -4.91 -20.66 12.39
N GLY A 306 -6.00 -21.42 12.24
CA GLY A 306 -6.01 -22.71 11.55
C GLY A 306 -6.40 -22.66 10.07
N ILE A 307 -6.62 -21.48 9.49
CA ILE A 307 -7.07 -21.36 8.10
C ILE A 307 -5.93 -21.79 7.17
N LYS A 308 -6.15 -22.85 6.40
CA LYS A 308 -5.17 -23.33 5.42
C LYS A 308 -5.07 -22.36 4.26
N THR A 309 -3.89 -22.28 3.65
CA THR A 309 -3.68 -21.46 2.45
C THR A 309 -2.96 -22.24 1.36
N SER A 310 -3.47 -22.17 0.14
CA SER A 310 -2.87 -22.78 -1.05
C SER A 310 -2.72 -21.79 -2.18
N TYR A 311 -1.63 -21.89 -2.92
CA TYR A 311 -1.38 -21.09 -4.11
C TYR A 311 -1.83 -21.92 -5.32
N VAL A 312 -2.88 -21.48 -6.01
CA VAL A 312 -3.57 -22.30 -7.02
C VAL A 312 -3.42 -21.71 -8.41
N TYR A 313 -3.11 -22.56 -9.37
CA TYR A 313 -3.03 -22.17 -10.77
C TYR A 313 -4.43 -22.25 -11.40
N ALA A 314 -4.95 -21.09 -11.78
CA ALA A 314 -6.27 -20.96 -12.41
C ALA A 314 -6.23 -20.01 -13.63
N PRO A 315 -5.36 -20.25 -14.63
CA PRO A 315 -5.18 -19.31 -15.73
C PRO A 315 -6.42 -19.23 -16.62
N ARG A 316 -6.74 -18.02 -17.12
CA ARG A 316 -7.91 -17.80 -17.99
C ARG A 316 -7.92 -18.68 -19.23
N LEU A 317 -6.75 -18.98 -19.79
CA LEU A 317 -6.61 -19.88 -20.94
C LEU A 317 -7.15 -21.26 -20.62
N LEU A 318 -6.86 -21.80 -19.42
CA LEU A 318 -7.37 -23.10 -18.99
C LEU A 318 -8.91 -23.09 -19.05
N ASN A 319 -9.56 -22.07 -18.48
CA ASN A 319 -11.01 -21.87 -18.56
C ASN A 319 -11.58 -21.88 -19.99
N LEU A 320 -10.83 -21.41 -20.99
CA LEU A 320 -11.26 -21.50 -22.39
C LEU A 320 -11.10 -22.92 -22.94
N VAL A 321 -9.96 -23.56 -22.68
CA VAL A 321 -9.58 -24.80 -23.38
C VAL A 321 -10.30 -26.03 -22.84
N TYR A 322 -10.48 -26.22 -21.52
CA TYR A 322 -11.19 -27.42 -21.03
C TYR A 322 -12.71 -27.30 -21.12
N ARG A 323 -13.27 -26.09 -21.23
CA ARG A 323 -14.73 -25.89 -21.36
C ARG A 323 -15.20 -25.76 -22.79
N LEU A 324 -14.30 -25.32 -23.67
CA LEU A 324 -14.65 -24.84 -25.00
C LEU A 324 -15.76 -23.76 -24.95
N ASP A 325 -15.85 -23.00 -23.86
CA ASP A 325 -16.83 -21.94 -23.58
C ASP A 325 -16.20 -20.57 -23.89
N TYR A 326 -16.35 -20.13 -25.13
CA TYR A 326 -15.76 -18.89 -25.65
C TYR A 326 -16.75 -18.05 -26.45
N ASP A 327 -16.49 -16.76 -26.53
CA ASP A 327 -17.23 -15.86 -27.42
C ASP A 327 -16.87 -16.16 -28.88
N LYS A 328 -17.83 -16.71 -29.62
CA LYS A 328 -17.70 -17.11 -31.03
C LYS A 328 -17.39 -15.95 -31.97
N GLN A 329 -17.65 -14.71 -31.54
CA GLN A 329 -17.33 -13.50 -32.30
C GLN A 329 -15.93 -12.95 -31.96
N ASN A 330 -15.32 -13.45 -30.89
CA ASN A 330 -14.00 -13.04 -30.43
C ASN A 330 -12.90 -13.93 -31.04
N ILE A 331 -12.16 -13.36 -32.00
CA ILE A 331 -11.05 -14.06 -32.66
C ILE A 331 -9.95 -14.47 -31.69
N GLU A 332 -9.63 -13.67 -30.67
CA GLU A 332 -8.53 -13.95 -29.74
C GLU A 332 -8.84 -15.19 -28.90
N SER A 333 -10.10 -15.36 -28.47
CA SER A 333 -10.52 -16.52 -27.66
C SER A 333 -10.53 -17.80 -28.49
N ALA A 334 -11.14 -17.77 -29.69
CA ALA A 334 -11.21 -18.94 -30.56
C ALA A 334 -9.82 -19.34 -31.10
N LYS A 335 -8.98 -18.35 -31.43
CA LYS A 335 -7.58 -18.58 -31.84
C LYS A 335 -6.78 -19.21 -30.71
N ALA A 336 -6.86 -18.68 -29.49
CA ALA A 336 -6.12 -19.21 -28.35
C ALA A 336 -6.45 -20.68 -28.07
N ILE A 337 -7.70 -21.11 -28.29
CA ILE A 337 -8.09 -22.52 -28.19
C ILE A 337 -7.39 -23.34 -29.28
N VAL A 338 -7.56 -22.99 -30.56
CA VAL A 338 -6.98 -23.77 -31.66
C VAL A 338 -5.46 -23.83 -31.55
N ASP A 339 -4.79 -22.72 -31.29
CA ASP A 339 -3.34 -22.67 -31.12
C ASP A 339 -2.87 -23.58 -29.98
N PHE A 340 -3.57 -23.55 -28.83
CA PHE A 340 -3.23 -24.37 -27.68
C PHE A 340 -3.33 -25.86 -28.00
N TYR A 341 -4.45 -26.30 -28.59
CA TYR A 341 -4.67 -27.70 -28.92
C TYR A 341 -3.73 -28.18 -30.02
N ALA A 342 -3.48 -27.37 -31.06
CA ALA A 342 -2.53 -27.71 -32.12
C ALA A 342 -1.09 -27.79 -31.60
N HIS A 343 -0.72 -26.97 -30.62
CA HIS A 343 0.60 -27.04 -29.99
C HIS A 343 0.74 -28.29 -29.10
N LYS A 344 -0.31 -28.66 -28.38
CA LYS A 344 -0.28 -29.75 -27.39
C LYS A 344 -0.53 -31.14 -28.00
N TYR A 345 -1.35 -31.24 -29.03
CA TYR A 345 -1.83 -32.51 -29.57
C TYR A 345 -1.55 -32.62 -31.08
N ALA A 346 -0.80 -33.66 -31.46
CA ALA A 346 -0.30 -33.85 -32.82
C ALA A 346 -1.42 -34.11 -33.85
N ASP A 347 -2.52 -34.74 -33.43
CA ASP A 347 -3.72 -34.94 -34.24
C ASP A 347 -4.35 -33.59 -34.62
N ILE A 348 -4.52 -32.67 -33.66
CA ILE A 348 -5.03 -31.33 -33.93
C ILE A 348 -4.03 -30.52 -34.77
N ALA A 349 -2.72 -30.66 -34.51
CA ALA A 349 -1.68 -30.01 -35.30
C ALA A 349 -1.80 -30.35 -36.79
N ALA A 350 -1.89 -31.65 -37.11
CA ALA A 350 -2.05 -32.13 -38.48
C ALA A 350 -3.33 -31.59 -39.14
N LEU A 351 -4.44 -31.45 -38.39
CA LEU A 351 -5.69 -30.89 -38.90
C LEU A 351 -5.61 -29.39 -39.19
N THR A 352 -4.68 -28.67 -38.57
CA THR A 352 -4.44 -27.24 -38.83
C THR A 352 -3.53 -26.97 -40.02
N GLU A 353 -2.74 -27.95 -40.47
CA GLU A 353 -1.81 -27.78 -41.59
C GLU A 353 -2.55 -27.43 -42.89
N GLY A 354 -2.02 -26.45 -43.64
CA GLY A 354 -2.61 -25.98 -44.89
C GLY A 354 -3.90 -25.16 -44.74
N ARG A 355 -4.41 -24.93 -43.52
CA ARG A 355 -5.59 -24.10 -43.27
C ARG A 355 -5.21 -22.65 -42.95
N SER A 356 -5.99 -21.70 -43.46
CA SER A 356 -5.85 -20.27 -43.15
C SER A 356 -7.00 -19.79 -42.28
N PHE A 357 -6.67 -19.24 -41.10
CA PHE A 357 -7.64 -18.72 -40.16
C PHE A 357 -7.53 -17.19 -40.05
N ASN A 358 -8.48 -16.47 -40.64
CA ASN A 358 -8.43 -15.00 -40.74
C ASN A 358 -9.57 -14.30 -39.98
N LYS A 359 -10.63 -15.04 -39.62
CA LYS A 359 -11.81 -14.53 -38.90
C LYS A 359 -12.19 -15.46 -37.75
N ALA A 360 -12.82 -14.92 -36.70
CA ALA A 360 -13.35 -15.69 -35.58
C ALA A 360 -14.25 -16.85 -36.03
N SER A 361 -15.05 -16.62 -37.08
CA SER A 361 -15.89 -17.66 -37.67
C SER A 361 -15.08 -18.84 -38.22
N ASN A 362 -13.89 -18.62 -38.79
CA ASN A 362 -13.07 -19.72 -39.33
C ASN A 362 -12.61 -20.65 -38.19
N TYR A 363 -12.11 -20.07 -37.10
CA TYR A 363 -11.75 -20.83 -35.90
C TYR A 363 -12.95 -21.55 -35.31
N HIS A 364 -14.09 -20.87 -35.20
CA HIS A 364 -15.30 -21.49 -34.67
C HIS A 364 -15.75 -22.69 -35.51
N HIS A 365 -15.82 -22.55 -36.83
CA HIS A 365 -16.21 -23.65 -37.73
C HIS A 365 -15.23 -24.82 -37.62
N PHE A 366 -13.93 -24.56 -37.53
CA PHE A 366 -12.93 -25.61 -37.34
C PHE A 366 -13.12 -26.39 -36.04
N ILE A 367 -13.37 -25.68 -34.92
CA ILE A 367 -13.67 -26.33 -33.64
C ILE A 367 -14.97 -27.15 -33.73
N GLN A 368 -15.97 -26.72 -34.51
CA GLN A 368 -17.21 -27.49 -34.70
C GLN A 368 -17.02 -28.69 -35.64
N GLU A 369 -16.25 -28.54 -36.72
CA GLU A 369 -15.93 -29.61 -37.68
C GLU A 369 -15.23 -30.77 -36.99
N TYR A 370 -14.29 -30.47 -36.08
CA TYR A 370 -13.51 -31.45 -35.33
C TYR A 370 -13.92 -31.56 -33.87
N LYS A 371 -15.17 -31.24 -33.55
CA LYS A 371 -15.69 -31.11 -32.19
C LYS A 371 -15.33 -32.30 -31.28
N HIS A 372 -15.47 -33.52 -31.79
CA HIS A 372 -15.18 -34.73 -31.01
C HIS A 372 -13.72 -34.81 -30.54
N HIS A 373 -12.76 -34.42 -31.38
CA HIS A 373 -11.33 -34.41 -31.00
C HIS A 373 -11.07 -33.37 -29.90
N PHE A 374 -11.64 -32.17 -30.04
CA PHE A 374 -11.53 -31.13 -29.01
C PHE A 374 -12.19 -31.55 -27.70
N GLU A 375 -13.39 -32.14 -27.73
CA GLU A 375 -14.12 -32.59 -26.54
C GLU A 375 -13.37 -33.71 -25.79
N GLN A 376 -12.84 -34.70 -26.50
CA GLN A 376 -12.08 -35.79 -25.88
C GLN A 376 -10.84 -35.27 -25.11
N HIS A 377 -10.07 -34.38 -25.74
CA HIS A 377 -8.90 -33.76 -25.12
C HIS A 377 -9.30 -32.80 -23.98
N ALA A 378 -10.44 -32.11 -24.11
CA ALA A 378 -10.98 -31.23 -23.07
C ALA A 378 -11.40 -32.01 -21.82
N GLU A 379 -12.06 -33.16 -21.98
CA GLU A 379 -12.49 -34.05 -20.91
C GLU A 379 -11.28 -34.56 -20.10
N GLN A 380 -10.22 -35.00 -20.78
CA GLN A 380 -8.99 -35.42 -20.11
C GLN A 380 -8.36 -34.28 -19.31
N MET A 381 -8.28 -33.08 -19.88
CA MET A 381 -7.73 -31.91 -19.18
C MET A 381 -8.57 -31.50 -17.97
N TYR A 382 -9.90 -31.63 -18.07
CA TYR A 382 -10.80 -31.40 -16.95
C TYR A 382 -10.57 -32.42 -15.83
N ALA A 383 -10.40 -33.70 -16.17
CA ALA A 383 -10.09 -34.75 -15.20
C ALA A 383 -8.74 -34.51 -14.51
N ASP A 384 -7.70 -34.13 -15.27
CA ASP A 384 -6.37 -33.80 -14.74
C ASP A 384 -6.42 -32.60 -13.77
N TYR A 385 -7.14 -31.54 -14.16
CA TYR A 385 -7.29 -30.35 -13.33
C TYR A 385 -8.11 -30.63 -12.07
N ARG A 386 -9.15 -31.45 -12.18
CA ARG A 386 -9.94 -31.92 -11.03
C ARG A 386 -9.07 -32.71 -10.06
N HIS A 387 -8.26 -33.63 -10.56
CA HIS A 387 -7.32 -34.38 -9.71
C HIS A 387 -6.36 -33.44 -8.98
N TYR A 388 -5.78 -32.45 -9.69
CA TYR A 388 -4.95 -31.42 -9.06
C TYR A 388 -5.67 -30.70 -7.92
N ILE A 389 -6.90 -30.23 -8.13
CA ILE A 389 -7.65 -29.51 -7.09
C ILE A 389 -8.02 -30.42 -5.92
N ASP A 390 -8.38 -31.68 -6.18
CA ASP A 390 -8.67 -32.68 -5.14
C ASP A 390 -7.44 -33.01 -4.28
N THR A 391 -6.21 -32.84 -4.79
CA THR A 391 -4.99 -32.97 -3.96
C THR A 391 -4.78 -31.81 -3.00
N ILE A 392 -5.43 -30.66 -3.24
CA ILE A 392 -5.28 -29.43 -2.45
C ILE A 392 -6.41 -29.31 -1.41
N ILE A 393 -7.63 -29.67 -1.79
CA ILE A 393 -8.84 -29.31 -1.05
C ILE A 393 -9.53 -30.56 -0.51
N GLY A 394 -9.84 -30.55 0.79
CA GLY A 394 -10.65 -31.60 1.40
C GLY A 394 -12.11 -31.55 0.94
N LYS A 395 -12.75 -32.72 0.77
CA LYS A 395 -14.14 -32.87 0.28
C LYS A 395 -15.19 -32.04 1.04
N HIS A 396 -14.94 -31.72 2.30
CA HIS A 396 -15.88 -31.01 3.18
C HIS A 396 -15.38 -29.63 3.64
N GLU A 397 -14.21 -29.18 3.17
CA GLU A 397 -13.66 -27.87 3.56
C GLU A 397 -14.52 -26.72 3.02
N GLN A 398 -14.74 -25.70 3.82
CA GLN A 398 -15.32 -24.43 3.39
C GLN A 398 -14.23 -23.57 2.75
N VAL A 399 -14.40 -23.25 1.47
CA VAL A 399 -13.32 -22.71 0.64
C VAL A 399 -13.58 -21.26 0.24
N GLY A 400 -12.54 -20.44 0.35
CA GLY A 400 -12.48 -19.10 -0.25
C GLY A 400 -11.51 -19.05 -1.43
N ILE A 401 -11.83 -18.30 -2.48
CA ILE A 401 -10.93 -18.00 -3.60
C ILE A 401 -10.56 -16.52 -3.59
N ILE A 402 -9.27 -16.21 -3.67
CA ILE A 402 -8.74 -14.85 -3.73
C ILE A 402 -8.23 -14.59 -5.15
N ASP A 403 -8.79 -13.58 -5.78
CA ASP A 403 -8.39 -13.08 -7.10
C ASP A 403 -8.44 -11.54 -7.07
N SER A 404 -7.71 -10.85 -7.95
CA SER A 404 -7.59 -9.41 -7.85
C SER A 404 -8.87 -8.69 -8.30
N LYS A 405 -9.29 -8.89 -9.55
CA LYS A 405 -10.44 -8.19 -10.14
C LYS A 405 -11.13 -9.06 -11.16
N THR A 406 -12.47 -9.03 -11.14
CA THR A 406 -13.27 -9.84 -12.04
C THR A 406 -14.45 -9.10 -12.69
N VAL A 407 -14.81 -9.59 -13.88
CA VAL A 407 -16.02 -9.23 -14.63
C VAL A 407 -16.94 -10.46 -14.77
N ALA A 408 -16.34 -11.63 -14.98
CA ALA A 408 -17.05 -12.86 -15.36
C ALA A 408 -16.79 -14.03 -14.40
N PHE A 409 -16.11 -13.78 -13.27
CA PHE A 409 -15.81 -14.77 -12.23
C PHE A 409 -15.12 -16.02 -12.78
N THR A 410 -14.22 -15.87 -13.77
CA THR A 410 -13.66 -17.00 -14.53
C THR A 410 -12.97 -18.04 -13.64
N SER A 411 -12.15 -17.58 -12.69
CA SER A 411 -11.40 -18.44 -11.77
C SER A 411 -12.34 -19.15 -10.78
N GLN A 412 -13.31 -18.41 -10.22
CA GLN A 412 -14.31 -18.96 -9.29
C GLN A 412 -15.24 -19.95 -10.00
N LYS A 413 -15.76 -19.59 -11.17
CA LYS A 413 -16.59 -20.47 -12.01
C LYS A 413 -15.88 -21.78 -12.30
N MET A 414 -14.61 -21.73 -12.68
CA MET A 414 -13.81 -22.93 -12.93
C MET A 414 -13.68 -23.81 -11.68
N LEU A 415 -13.35 -23.22 -10.53
CA LEU A 415 -13.18 -23.99 -9.30
C LEU A 415 -14.50 -24.55 -8.77
N GLU A 416 -15.61 -23.81 -8.83
CA GLU A 416 -16.92 -24.33 -8.46
C GLU A 416 -17.37 -25.48 -9.37
N ASP A 417 -17.11 -25.38 -10.68
CA ASP A 417 -17.42 -26.45 -11.64
C ASP A 417 -16.54 -27.70 -11.39
N VAL A 418 -15.32 -27.54 -10.90
CA VAL A 418 -14.43 -28.68 -10.56
C VAL A 418 -14.83 -29.31 -9.23
N LEU A 419 -15.12 -28.48 -8.22
CA LEU A 419 -15.47 -28.90 -6.87
C LEU A 419 -16.93 -29.36 -6.75
N GLN A 420 -17.79 -29.02 -7.72
CA GLN A 420 -19.23 -29.30 -7.72
C GLN A 420 -19.96 -28.75 -6.48
N ARG A 421 -19.50 -27.60 -5.97
CA ARG A 421 -20.07 -26.88 -4.82
C ARG A 421 -19.70 -25.39 -4.86
N PRO A 422 -20.50 -24.51 -4.22
CA PRO A 422 -20.19 -23.09 -4.16
C PRO A 422 -18.94 -22.81 -3.32
N ILE A 423 -18.21 -21.75 -3.66
CA ILE A 423 -17.09 -21.23 -2.87
C ILE A 423 -17.28 -19.72 -2.63
N SER A 424 -16.58 -19.16 -1.65
CA SER A 424 -16.63 -17.72 -1.37
C SER A 424 -15.55 -16.97 -2.16
N GLY A 425 -15.94 -16.03 -3.03
CA GLY A 425 -15.01 -15.19 -3.77
C GLY A 425 -14.57 -13.95 -3.00
N PHE A 426 -13.29 -13.64 -3.01
CA PHE A 426 -12.72 -12.42 -2.43
C PHE A 426 -12.00 -11.64 -3.52
N TYR A 427 -12.48 -10.43 -3.77
CA TYR A 427 -11.99 -9.58 -4.85
C TYR A 427 -11.61 -8.19 -4.34
N TRP A 428 -10.64 -7.54 -4.97
CA TRP A 428 -10.37 -6.12 -4.74
C TRP A 428 -11.63 -5.30 -5.04
N SER A 429 -12.24 -5.60 -6.19
CA SER A 429 -13.48 -4.99 -6.69
C SER A 429 -14.06 -5.85 -7.82
N THR A 430 -15.37 -5.72 -8.06
CA THR A 430 -16.06 -6.40 -9.17
C THR A 430 -16.66 -5.41 -10.17
N LEU A 431 -16.58 -5.70 -11.46
CA LEU A 431 -17.23 -4.91 -12.50
C LEU A 431 -18.60 -5.53 -12.84
N LEU A 432 -19.67 -4.75 -12.75
CA LEU A 432 -21.05 -5.15 -13.10
C LEU A 432 -21.61 -6.31 -12.24
N PRO A 433 -21.64 -6.18 -10.90
CA PRO A 433 -22.01 -7.27 -9.98
C PRO A 433 -23.45 -7.80 -10.20
N TYR A 434 -24.35 -6.98 -10.74
CA TYR A 434 -25.76 -7.33 -10.97
C TYR A 434 -25.98 -8.36 -12.08
N ARG A 435 -24.97 -8.62 -12.94
CA ARG A 435 -25.09 -9.64 -14.00
C ARG A 435 -24.93 -11.07 -13.46
N THR A 436 -24.51 -11.26 -12.21
CA THR A 436 -24.20 -12.59 -11.68
C THR A 436 -24.65 -12.75 -10.22
N LYS A 437 -25.96 -12.93 -10.01
CA LYS A 437 -26.51 -13.42 -8.72
C LYS A 437 -26.10 -14.88 -8.38
N LYS A 438 -25.33 -15.52 -9.26
CA LYS A 438 -24.96 -16.94 -9.19
C LYS A 438 -23.84 -17.23 -8.18
N TYR A 439 -22.89 -16.30 -8.01
CA TYR A 439 -21.67 -16.55 -7.25
C TYR A 439 -21.68 -15.80 -5.92
N ALA A 440 -21.24 -16.46 -4.85
CA ALA A 440 -21.04 -15.83 -3.56
C ALA A 440 -19.68 -15.11 -3.58
N PHE A 441 -19.66 -13.81 -3.30
CA PHE A 441 -18.43 -13.04 -3.23
C PHE A 441 -18.54 -11.79 -2.36
N ASP A 442 -17.39 -11.31 -1.89
CA ASP A 442 -17.21 -10.04 -1.20
C ASP A 442 -16.11 -9.21 -1.88
N THR A 443 -16.14 -7.91 -1.63
CA THR A 443 -15.18 -6.97 -2.21
C THR A 443 -14.49 -6.13 -1.16
N PHE A 444 -13.17 -6.01 -1.24
CA PHE A 444 -12.38 -5.16 -0.35
C PHE A 444 -12.77 -3.70 -0.46
N ILE A 445 -12.98 -3.21 -1.68
CA ILE A 445 -13.53 -1.89 -1.92
C ILE A 445 -15.03 -2.02 -2.16
N PRO A 446 -15.89 -1.38 -1.35
CA PRO A 446 -17.33 -1.42 -1.52
C PRO A 446 -17.73 -1.02 -2.94
N ASN A 447 -18.52 -1.87 -3.60
CA ASN A 447 -18.92 -1.66 -4.98
C ASN A 447 -20.08 -0.66 -5.06
N ASN A 448 -19.78 0.64 -5.10
CA ASN A 448 -20.78 1.71 -5.17
C ASN A 448 -21.35 1.93 -6.58
N LEU A 449 -21.64 0.85 -7.34
CA LEU A 449 -22.35 0.83 -8.64
C LEU A 449 -21.74 1.68 -9.78
N ASN A 450 -20.76 2.54 -9.54
CA ASN A 450 -20.18 3.45 -10.53
C ASN A 450 -18.81 2.93 -10.97
N THR A 451 -18.81 2.07 -11.99
CA THR A 451 -17.60 1.45 -12.56
C THR A 451 -16.59 2.44 -13.17
N LEU A 452 -16.88 3.73 -13.11
CA LEU A 452 -16.04 4.84 -13.60
C LEU A 452 -15.46 5.69 -12.47
N ASP A 453 -15.79 5.40 -11.20
CA ASP A 453 -15.26 6.14 -10.07
C ASP A 453 -13.82 5.72 -9.77
N SER A 454 -12.90 6.68 -9.90
CA SER A 454 -11.47 6.49 -9.62
C SER A 454 -11.15 6.29 -8.13
N ASN A 455 -12.12 6.56 -7.25
CA ASN A 455 -12.00 6.27 -5.82
C ASN A 455 -12.35 4.81 -5.50
N VAL A 456 -13.07 4.13 -6.41
CA VAL A 456 -13.47 2.72 -6.26
C VAL A 456 -12.56 1.82 -7.08
N PHE A 457 -12.16 2.31 -8.26
CA PHE A 457 -11.14 1.69 -9.08
C PHE A 457 -9.90 2.56 -9.08
N THR A 458 -8.74 2.00 -8.70
CA THR A 458 -7.46 2.67 -8.91
C THR A 458 -7.37 3.17 -10.35
N LYS A 459 -7.01 4.44 -10.55
CA LYS A 459 -6.95 5.13 -11.85
C LYS A 459 -6.21 4.34 -12.91
N ASN A 460 -5.20 3.59 -12.47
CA ASN A 460 -4.47 2.64 -13.28
C ASN A 460 -4.47 1.26 -12.62
N TRP A 461 -5.47 0.43 -12.96
CA TRP A 461 -5.52 -0.94 -12.43
C TRP A 461 -4.29 -1.76 -12.82
N LYS A 462 -3.71 -1.52 -14.00
CA LYS A 462 -2.52 -2.23 -14.47
C LYS A 462 -1.34 -2.01 -13.52
N PHE A 463 -1.26 -0.85 -12.86
CA PHE A 463 -0.28 -0.63 -11.79
C PHE A 463 -0.51 -1.55 -10.60
N VAL A 464 -1.75 -1.68 -10.12
CA VAL A 464 -2.08 -2.61 -9.02
C VAL A 464 -1.81 -4.06 -9.43
N GLU A 465 -2.12 -4.45 -10.68
CA GLU A 465 -1.80 -5.76 -11.24
C GLU A 465 -0.29 -6.04 -11.20
N LEU A 466 0.56 -5.03 -11.48
CA LEU A 466 2.01 -5.16 -11.29
C LEU A 466 2.37 -5.36 -9.81
N LEU A 467 1.76 -4.59 -8.89
CA LEU A 467 2.08 -4.63 -7.47
C LEU A 467 1.67 -5.93 -6.76
N LEU A 468 0.67 -6.64 -7.29
CA LEU A 468 0.15 -7.88 -6.71
C LEU A 468 0.52 -9.14 -7.52
N SER A 469 1.41 -9.03 -8.52
CA SER A 469 1.81 -10.13 -9.42
C SER A 469 2.60 -11.27 -8.73
N SER A 470 3.28 -12.11 -9.50
CA SER A 470 4.26 -13.09 -9.03
C SER A 470 5.58 -12.99 -9.81
N PRO A 471 6.70 -13.50 -9.25
CA PRO A 471 7.96 -13.65 -9.95
C PRO A 471 7.99 -14.93 -10.80
N GLU A 472 6.84 -15.28 -11.40
CA GLU A 472 6.67 -16.45 -12.26
C GLU A 472 6.41 -16.02 -13.70
N PHE A 473 6.80 -16.87 -14.66
CA PHE A 473 6.38 -16.67 -16.03
C PHE A 473 4.90 -17.04 -16.20
N PRO A 474 4.22 -16.52 -17.24
CA PRO A 474 2.91 -17.00 -17.61
C PRO A 474 2.90 -18.51 -17.87
N ILE A 475 1.86 -19.16 -17.35
CA ILE A 475 1.61 -20.58 -17.56
C ILE A 475 0.49 -20.78 -18.58
N TYR A 476 0.58 -21.84 -19.38
CA TYR A 476 -0.47 -22.26 -20.30
C TYR A 476 -1.32 -23.40 -19.74
N GLY A 477 -0.82 -24.11 -18.73
CA GLY A 477 -1.51 -25.25 -18.15
C GLY A 477 -0.91 -25.67 -16.82
N VAL A 478 -1.51 -26.71 -16.26
CA VAL A 478 -1.12 -27.35 -15.01
C VAL A 478 -1.10 -28.84 -15.27
N SER A 479 -0.05 -29.55 -14.86
CA SER A 479 0.00 -31.00 -14.94
C SER A 479 -0.90 -31.66 -13.88
N MET A 480 -1.18 -32.96 -14.03
CA MET A 480 -1.92 -33.75 -13.04
C MET A 480 -1.28 -33.69 -11.62
N LYS A 481 0.04 -33.52 -11.52
CA LYS A 481 0.76 -33.35 -10.25
C LYS A 481 0.75 -31.92 -9.70
N GLY A 482 -0.05 -31.03 -10.29
CA GLY A 482 -0.12 -29.62 -9.90
C GLY A 482 1.07 -28.75 -10.29
N GLN A 483 1.97 -29.27 -11.15
CA GLN A 483 3.12 -28.48 -11.61
C GLN A 483 2.71 -27.51 -12.71
N PRO A 484 3.10 -26.22 -12.62
CA PRO A 484 2.83 -25.23 -13.65
C PRO A 484 3.57 -25.56 -14.94
N ILE A 485 2.89 -25.41 -16.07
CA ILE A 485 3.50 -25.55 -17.38
C ILE A 485 3.66 -24.17 -18.01
N TYR A 486 4.91 -23.70 -18.04
CA TYR A 486 5.27 -22.36 -18.47
C TYR A 486 5.37 -22.24 -19.98
N LYS A 487 5.02 -21.06 -20.50
CA LYS A 487 5.22 -20.72 -21.91
C LYS A 487 6.68 -20.87 -22.33
N ASP A 488 6.90 -21.52 -23.47
CA ASP A 488 8.22 -21.61 -24.09
C ASP A 488 8.68 -20.23 -24.56
N ASN A 489 9.95 -19.89 -24.31
CA ASN A 489 10.58 -18.64 -24.74
C ASN A 489 9.84 -17.35 -24.28
N PRO A 490 9.88 -17.01 -22.98
CA PRO A 490 9.26 -15.78 -22.50
C PRO A 490 9.86 -14.54 -23.17
N SER A 491 8.99 -13.62 -23.54
CA SER A 491 9.31 -12.34 -24.15
C SER A 491 10.20 -11.48 -23.25
N LYS A 492 10.86 -10.48 -23.83
CA LYS A 492 11.66 -9.50 -23.08
C LYS A 492 10.83 -8.81 -21.99
N ASP A 493 9.57 -8.47 -22.29
CA ASP A 493 8.65 -7.83 -21.34
C ASP A 493 8.35 -8.76 -20.15
N GLU A 494 8.08 -10.04 -20.41
CA GLU A 494 7.79 -11.04 -19.36
C GLU A 494 9.00 -11.28 -18.45
N ARG A 495 10.23 -11.32 -19.00
CA ARG A 495 11.47 -11.43 -18.21
C ARG A 495 11.68 -10.20 -17.34
N LEU A 496 11.50 -9.01 -17.90
CA LEU A 496 11.63 -7.75 -17.17
C LEU A 496 10.63 -7.66 -16.00
N ILE A 497 9.37 -8.03 -16.22
CA ILE A 497 8.36 -8.05 -15.15
C ILE A 497 8.75 -9.01 -14.05
N LYS A 498 9.20 -10.22 -14.40
CA LYS A 498 9.64 -11.21 -13.42
C LYS A 498 10.80 -10.69 -12.55
N GLU A 499 11.82 -10.11 -13.17
CA GLU A 499 13.00 -9.54 -12.50
C GLU A 499 12.59 -8.37 -11.58
N ASN A 500 11.85 -7.41 -12.11
CA ASN A 500 11.33 -6.27 -11.34
C ASN A 500 10.46 -6.74 -10.16
N TYR A 501 9.67 -7.79 -10.35
CA TYR A 501 8.78 -8.28 -9.31
C TYR A 501 9.52 -9.02 -8.19
N ALA A 502 10.63 -9.69 -8.49
CA ALA A 502 11.48 -10.26 -7.44
C ALA A 502 12.00 -9.18 -6.49
N GLU A 503 12.36 -8.00 -7.01
CA GLU A 503 12.75 -6.83 -6.22
C GLU A 503 11.57 -6.23 -5.45
N ILE A 504 10.37 -6.15 -6.07
CA ILE A 504 9.13 -5.71 -5.39
C ILE A 504 8.85 -6.60 -4.17
N VAL A 505 8.99 -7.92 -4.31
CA VAL A 505 8.76 -8.86 -3.19
C VAL A 505 9.76 -8.62 -2.06
N GLN A 506 11.05 -8.41 -2.36
CA GLN A 506 12.05 -8.09 -1.34
C GLN A 506 11.71 -6.80 -0.60
N GLY A 507 11.28 -5.77 -1.33
CA GLY A 507 10.80 -4.52 -0.74
C GLY A 507 9.60 -4.72 0.18
N ALA A 508 8.65 -5.55 -0.26
CA ALA A 508 7.45 -5.84 0.53
C ALA A 508 7.76 -6.65 1.80
N GLU A 509 8.64 -7.64 1.72
CA GLU A 509 9.09 -8.42 2.88
C GLU A 509 9.80 -7.55 3.91
N ALA A 510 10.57 -6.54 3.48
CA ALA A 510 11.17 -5.56 4.39
C ALA A 510 10.10 -4.74 5.14
N PHE A 511 9.02 -4.31 4.47
CA PHE A 511 7.90 -3.64 5.15
C PHE A 511 7.21 -4.56 6.15
N PHE A 512 6.97 -5.82 5.77
CA PHE A 512 6.36 -6.79 6.67
C PHE A 512 7.25 -7.09 7.89
N ALA A 513 8.57 -7.12 7.72
CA ALA A 513 9.52 -7.25 8.81
C ALA A 513 9.47 -6.04 9.76
N ASP A 514 9.39 -4.83 9.23
CA ASP A 514 9.24 -3.60 10.02
C ASP A 514 7.93 -3.61 10.82
N ILE A 515 6.80 -4.05 10.22
CA ILE A 515 5.55 -4.22 10.96
C ILE A 515 5.74 -5.16 12.15
N LYS A 516 6.33 -6.34 11.94
CA LYS A 516 6.55 -7.31 13.02
C LYS A 516 7.47 -6.78 14.11
N ALA A 517 8.52 -6.07 13.72
CA ALA A 517 9.49 -5.51 14.67
C ALA A 517 8.86 -4.41 15.54
N ILE A 518 7.98 -3.59 14.97
CA ILE A 518 7.37 -2.44 15.65
C ILE A 518 6.11 -2.82 16.41
N PHE A 519 5.24 -3.64 15.82
CA PHE A 519 3.88 -3.88 16.30
C PHE A 519 3.66 -5.31 16.81
N GLY A 520 4.64 -6.20 16.65
CA GLY A 520 4.52 -7.60 17.08
C GLY A 520 3.36 -8.30 16.36
N GLN A 521 2.36 -8.74 17.14
CA GLN A 521 1.13 -9.38 16.64
C GLN A 521 -0.04 -8.40 16.46
N THR A 522 0.17 -7.12 16.78
CA THR A 522 -0.86 -6.09 16.68
C THR A 522 -1.16 -5.78 15.22
N ASN A 523 -2.43 -5.67 14.87
CA ASN A 523 -2.86 -5.41 13.49
C ASN A 523 -2.74 -3.94 13.13
N LEU A 524 -2.34 -3.65 11.89
CA LEU A 524 -2.45 -2.31 11.32
C LEU A 524 -3.79 -2.16 10.59
N TYR A 525 -4.38 -0.99 10.72
CA TYR A 525 -5.67 -0.67 10.12
C TYR A 525 -5.45 0.15 8.84
N LEU A 526 -5.12 -0.55 7.75
CA LEU A 526 -4.97 0.05 6.42
C LEU A 526 -6.25 -0.14 5.59
N GLU A 527 -7.11 0.87 5.61
CA GLU A 527 -8.40 0.84 4.90
C GLU A 527 -8.23 0.84 3.38
N GLY A 528 -9.10 0.12 2.68
CA GLY A 528 -9.04 -0.01 1.23
C GLY A 528 -9.15 1.34 0.49
N GLY A 529 -9.98 2.26 0.99
CA GLY A 529 -10.12 3.60 0.39
C GLY A 529 -8.82 4.40 0.42
N ASP A 530 -8.06 4.30 1.51
CA ASP A 530 -6.77 4.98 1.65
C ASP A 530 -5.69 4.34 0.79
N LEU A 531 -5.69 3.01 0.71
CA LEU A 531 -4.77 2.29 -0.15
C LEU A 531 -5.00 2.59 -1.63
N VAL A 532 -6.27 2.71 -2.06
CA VAL A 532 -6.63 3.22 -3.40
C VAL A 532 -6.13 4.66 -3.58
N ALA A 533 -6.35 5.53 -2.59
CA ALA A 533 -5.89 6.92 -2.65
C ALA A 533 -4.36 7.01 -2.74
N TRP A 534 -3.62 6.15 -2.03
CA TRP A 534 -2.17 6.09 -2.05
C TRP A 534 -1.63 5.63 -3.41
N ALA A 535 -2.17 4.55 -3.97
CA ALA A 535 -1.83 4.09 -5.32
C ALA A 535 -2.18 5.14 -6.39
N ASN A 536 -3.29 5.87 -6.22
CA ASN A 536 -3.67 6.95 -7.11
C ASN A 536 -2.74 8.16 -7.05
N ILE A 537 -2.18 8.48 -5.87
CA ILE A 537 -1.22 9.57 -5.73
C ILE A 537 0.06 9.28 -6.52
N PHE A 538 0.53 8.03 -6.52
CA PHE A 538 1.62 7.62 -7.40
C PHE A 538 1.28 7.86 -8.88
N CYS A 539 0.06 7.51 -9.30
CA CYS A 539 -0.39 7.70 -10.68
C CYS A 539 -0.52 9.18 -11.08
N ASP A 540 -0.95 10.04 -10.16
CA ASP A 540 -1.19 11.46 -10.41
C ASP A 540 0.11 12.29 -10.42
N TYR A 541 1.07 11.90 -9.57
CA TYR A 541 2.31 12.63 -9.31
C TYR A 541 3.54 11.72 -9.44
N PRO A 542 3.77 11.07 -10.60
CA PRO A 542 4.98 10.30 -10.82
C PRO A 542 6.19 11.23 -10.96
N SER A 543 7.31 10.84 -10.37
CA SER A 543 8.61 11.47 -10.61
C SER A 543 9.13 11.16 -12.02
N CYS A 544 10.20 11.84 -12.46
CA CYS A 544 10.84 11.53 -13.74
C CYS A 544 11.33 10.08 -13.81
N VAL A 545 11.87 9.55 -12.71
CA VAL A 545 12.32 8.15 -12.60
C VAL A 545 11.14 7.19 -12.69
N ASP A 546 10.01 7.53 -12.04
CA ASP A 546 8.79 6.71 -12.14
C ASP A 546 8.31 6.60 -13.59
N VAL A 547 8.27 7.73 -14.31
CA VAL A 547 7.87 7.75 -15.72
C VAL A 547 8.82 6.91 -16.57
N GLU A 548 10.12 7.01 -16.34
CA GLU A 548 11.13 6.24 -17.07
C GLU A 548 10.94 4.72 -16.85
N LYS A 549 10.94 4.28 -15.59
CA LYS A 549 10.84 2.86 -15.22
C LYS A 549 9.50 2.25 -15.59
N MET A 550 8.40 2.98 -15.40
CA MET A 550 7.06 2.49 -15.77
C MET A 550 6.79 2.51 -17.28
N THR A 551 7.63 3.17 -18.08
CA THR A 551 7.56 3.08 -19.55
C THR A 551 8.22 1.80 -20.08
N GLU A 552 9.17 1.23 -19.34
CA GLU A 552 9.84 -0.03 -19.70
C GLU A 552 8.93 -1.25 -19.47
N VAL A 553 8.02 -1.15 -18.51
CA VAL A 553 7.07 -2.23 -18.19
C VAL A 553 5.88 -2.22 -19.15
N ARG A 554 5.66 -3.36 -19.81
CA ARG A 554 4.50 -3.59 -20.68
C ARG A 554 3.71 -4.82 -20.23
N LEU A 555 2.45 -4.63 -19.87
CA LEU A 555 1.58 -5.72 -19.39
C LEU A 555 0.70 -6.27 -20.50
N ALA A 556 0.52 -7.60 -20.51
CA ALA A 556 -0.37 -8.28 -21.44
C ALA A 556 -1.84 -7.81 -21.28
N VAL A 557 -2.57 -7.76 -22.40
CA VAL A 557 -4.00 -7.38 -22.42
C VAL A 557 -4.92 -8.45 -23.00
N ASP A 558 -4.38 -9.42 -23.72
CA ASP A 558 -5.07 -10.56 -24.32
C ASP A 558 -4.80 -11.86 -23.55
N VAL A 559 -5.66 -12.87 -23.73
CA VAL A 559 -5.55 -14.15 -23.00
C VAL A 559 -4.30 -14.94 -23.39
N SER A 560 -3.84 -14.77 -24.63
CA SER A 560 -2.63 -15.40 -25.18
C SER A 560 -1.33 -14.64 -24.89
N HIS A 561 -1.40 -13.48 -24.23
CA HIS A 561 -0.27 -12.59 -23.96
C HIS A 561 0.56 -12.23 -25.23
N HIS A 562 -0.07 -12.12 -26.40
CA HIS A 562 0.58 -11.66 -27.63
C HIS A 562 0.61 -10.14 -27.75
N ARG A 563 -0.28 -9.43 -27.03
CA ARG A 563 -0.37 -7.96 -27.05
C ARG A 563 -0.07 -7.42 -25.66
N SER A 564 0.97 -6.59 -25.57
CA SER A 564 1.32 -5.86 -24.35
C SER A 564 1.09 -4.36 -24.51
N ILE A 565 0.58 -3.70 -23.47
CA ILE A 565 0.47 -2.24 -23.40
C ILE A 565 1.42 -1.68 -22.34
N PRO A 566 1.99 -0.50 -22.56
CA PRO A 566 2.81 0.18 -21.55
C PRO A 566 1.99 0.49 -20.28
N LEU A 567 2.66 0.46 -19.14
CA LEU A 567 2.01 0.64 -17.84
C LEU A 567 1.59 2.09 -17.56
N PHE A 568 2.44 3.07 -17.89
CA PHE A 568 2.18 4.50 -17.63
C PHE A 568 2.22 5.37 -18.88
N SER A 569 3.32 5.29 -19.62
CA SER A 569 3.67 6.21 -20.72
C SER A 569 4.40 5.45 -21.84
N THR A 570 4.63 6.13 -22.97
CA THR A 570 5.46 5.60 -24.07
C THR A 570 6.60 6.56 -24.41
N LYS A 571 7.79 6.00 -24.67
CA LYS A 571 8.86 6.69 -25.41
C LYS A 571 8.39 6.77 -26.87
N THR A 572 7.88 7.93 -27.29
CA THR A 572 7.50 8.17 -28.68
C THR A 572 8.24 9.39 -29.17
N SER A 573 9.05 9.24 -30.21
CA SER A 573 9.77 10.37 -30.80
C SER A 573 8.84 11.22 -31.68
N LEU A 574 9.24 12.47 -31.94
CA LEU A 574 8.57 13.32 -32.94
C LEU A 574 8.56 12.67 -34.33
N ALA A 575 9.62 11.94 -34.69
CA ALA A 575 9.69 11.20 -35.95
C ALA A 575 8.64 10.08 -36.03
N ASP A 576 8.43 9.32 -34.95
CA ASP A 576 7.40 8.25 -34.91
C ASP A 576 5.99 8.82 -35.01
N PHE A 577 5.76 9.97 -34.36
CA PHE A 577 4.50 10.69 -34.48
C PHE A 577 4.25 11.17 -35.91
N LEU A 578 5.25 11.75 -36.58
CA LEU A 578 5.13 12.22 -37.96
C LEU A 578 4.89 11.07 -38.94
N LYS A 579 5.48 9.89 -38.72
CA LYS A 579 5.25 8.69 -39.55
C LYS A 579 3.82 8.15 -39.43
N GLN A 580 3.27 8.08 -38.22
CA GLN A 580 1.94 7.48 -37.99
C GLN A 580 1.08 8.28 -36.99
N PRO A 581 0.65 9.51 -37.34
CA PRO A 581 0.05 10.43 -36.38
C PRO A 581 -1.28 9.92 -35.81
N LYS A 582 -2.14 9.29 -36.63
CA LYS A 582 -3.43 8.75 -36.16
C LYS A 582 -3.25 7.62 -35.15
N THR A 583 -2.36 6.67 -35.44
CA THR A 583 -2.06 5.52 -34.57
C THR A 583 -1.46 5.98 -33.25
N THR A 584 -0.48 6.88 -33.32
CA THR A 584 0.20 7.46 -32.16
C THR A 584 -0.75 8.25 -31.27
N LEU A 585 -1.61 9.11 -31.84
CA LEU A 585 -2.65 9.83 -31.09
C LEU A 585 -3.64 8.88 -30.41
N ASN A 586 -4.04 7.80 -31.08
CA ASN A 586 -4.97 6.83 -30.50
C ASN A 586 -4.34 6.06 -29.34
N MET A 587 -3.06 5.69 -29.46
CA MET A 587 -2.31 5.08 -28.36
C MET A 587 -2.21 6.04 -27.15
N TRP A 588 -1.84 7.29 -27.37
CA TRP A 588 -1.68 8.27 -26.28
C TRP A 588 -2.98 8.58 -25.52
N LYS A 589 -4.15 8.46 -26.17
CA LYS A 589 -5.46 8.61 -25.50
C LYS A 589 -5.66 7.61 -24.37
N GLY A 590 -5.08 6.41 -24.50
CA GLY A 590 -5.19 5.34 -23.52
C GLY A 590 -4.15 5.40 -22.41
N LEU A 591 -3.15 6.28 -22.52
CA LEU A 591 -2.08 6.38 -21.51
C LEU A 591 -2.56 7.02 -20.23
N VAL A 592 -2.06 6.47 -19.12
CA VAL A 592 -2.29 6.96 -17.76
C VAL A 592 -1.56 8.29 -17.57
N TRP A 593 -0.32 8.38 -18.04
CA TRP A 593 0.48 9.59 -18.00
C TRP A 593 1.00 9.95 -19.39
N ARG A 594 1.10 11.27 -19.65
CA ARG A 594 1.60 11.84 -20.91
C ARG A 594 2.57 12.97 -20.61
N THR A 595 3.60 13.12 -21.43
CA THR A 595 4.49 14.29 -21.36
C THR A 595 3.71 15.58 -21.72
N PRO A 596 4.21 16.76 -21.36
CA PRO A 596 3.61 18.03 -21.78
C PRO A 596 3.46 18.14 -23.30
N ILE A 597 4.47 17.67 -24.06
CA ILE A 597 4.45 17.66 -25.53
C ILE A 597 3.39 16.69 -26.07
N GLN A 598 3.32 15.47 -25.54
CA GLN A 598 2.28 14.50 -25.93
C GLN A 598 0.90 15.07 -25.67
N SER A 599 0.68 15.70 -24.50
CA SER A 599 -0.59 16.33 -24.15
C SER A 599 -0.92 17.48 -25.09
N LEU A 600 0.05 18.37 -25.37
CA LEU A 600 -0.10 19.48 -26.31
C LEU A 600 -0.52 18.99 -27.69
N LEU A 601 0.21 18.03 -28.27
CA LEU A 601 -0.12 17.46 -29.58
C LEU A 601 -1.51 16.82 -29.59
N LEU A 602 -1.89 16.12 -28.53
CA LEU A 602 -3.21 15.51 -28.42
C LEU A 602 -4.32 16.57 -28.39
N HIS A 603 -4.08 17.70 -27.75
CA HIS A 603 -4.98 18.85 -27.74
C HIS A 603 -5.08 19.57 -29.08
N VAL A 604 -3.95 19.75 -29.78
CA VAL A 604 -3.91 20.37 -31.10
C VAL A 604 -4.67 19.53 -32.13
N PHE A 605 -4.45 18.21 -32.16
CA PHE A 605 -5.01 17.34 -33.19
C PHE A 605 -6.37 16.72 -32.82
N LYS A 606 -6.74 16.69 -31.53
CA LYS A 606 -8.03 16.19 -31.03
C LYS A 606 -8.62 17.13 -29.97
N PRO A 607 -8.89 18.41 -30.30
CA PRO A 607 -9.39 19.39 -29.34
C PRO A 607 -10.83 19.11 -28.88
N LEU A 608 -11.59 18.30 -29.63
CA LEU A 608 -13.00 18.02 -29.36
C LEU A 608 -13.24 16.52 -29.21
N LYS A 609 -14.09 16.15 -28.25
CA LYS A 609 -14.64 14.79 -28.10
C LYS A 609 -16.14 14.86 -27.96
N VAL A 610 -16.86 14.22 -28.89
CA VAL A 610 -18.33 14.17 -28.89
C VAL A 610 -18.76 12.73 -28.62
N LYS A 611 -19.61 12.52 -27.60
CA LYS A 611 -20.22 11.22 -27.31
C LYS A 611 -21.74 11.37 -27.38
N LYS A 612 -22.38 10.52 -28.18
CA LYS A 612 -23.83 10.43 -28.32
C LYS A 612 -24.29 9.15 -27.63
N SER A 613 -25.21 9.25 -26.68
CA SER A 613 -25.84 8.10 -26.03
C SER A 613 -27.31 8.08 -26.40
N HIS A 614 -27.76 7.02 -27.07
CA HIS A 614 -29.16 6.73 -27.42
C HIS A 614 -29.95 7.96 -27.88
N ALA A 615 -29.59 8.54 -29.04
CA ALA A 615 -30.24 9.67 -29.73
C ALA A 615 -30.57 10.97 -28.95
N LYS A 616 -30.52 10.97 -27.61
CA LYS A 616 -31.14 11.97 -26.73
C LYS A 616 -30.15 12.62 -25.76
N HIS A 617 -28.94 12.08 -25.64
CA HIS A 617 -27.88 12.66 -24.79
C HIS A 617 -26.63 12.95 -25.62
N ILE A 618 -26.24 14.22 -25.70
CA ILE A 618 -25.03 14.69 -26.39
C ILE A 618 -24.06 15.23 -25.34
N LYS A 619 -22.83 14.71 -25.33
CA LYS A 619 -21.74 15.20 -24.48
C LYS A 619 -20.58 15.71 -25.34
N ILE A 620 -20.29 17.00 -25.28
CA ILE A 620 -19.19 17.66 -26.00
C ILE A 620 -18.11 18.04 -24.99
N GLY A 621 -16.89 17.58 -25.24
CA GLY A 621 -15.69 17.91 -24.47
C GLY A 621 -14.75 18.77 -25.29
N ILE A 622 -14.44 19.97 -24.79
CA ILE A 622 -13.41 20.88 -25.30
C ILE A 622 -12.13 20.65 -24.51
N LEU A 623 -11.02 20.46 -25.22
CA LEU A 623 -9.73 20.04 -24.68
C LEU A 623 -9.87 18.83 -23.72
N PRO A 624 -10.47 17.72 -24.18
CA PRO A 624 -10.99 16.65 -23.33
C PRO A 624 -9.91 15.86 -22.57
N TYR A 625 -8.64 16.08 -22.89
CA TYR A 625 -7.48 15.35 -22.36
C TYR A 625 -6.65 16.13 -21.33
N LEU A 626 -7.11 17.33 -20.91
CA LEU A 626 -6.46 18.08 -19.84
C LEU A 626 -6.54 17.26 -18.55
N LYS A 627 -5.53 17.38 -17.68
CA LYS A 627 -5.54 16.68 -16.38
C LYS A 627 -6.73 17.12 -15.51
N THR A 628 -7.05 18.40 -15.57
CA THR A 628 -8.11 19.04 -14.79
C THR A 628 -9.34 19.30 -15.65
N ARG A 629 -10.53 19.16 -15.06
CA ARG A 629 -11.77 19.70 -15.62
C ARG A 629 -11.98 21.08 -15.03
N TYR A 630 -12.05 22.08 -15.88
CA TYR A 630 -12.26 23.47 -15.46
C TYR A 630 -13.73 23.77 -15.30
N PHE A 631 -14.58 23.20 -16.16
CA PHE A 631 -16.00 23.48 -16.12
C PHE A 631 -16.82 22.34 -16.74
N ILE A 632 -18.03 22.18 -16.24
CA ILE A 632 -19.09 21.40 -16.86
C ILE A 632 -20.39 22.20 -16.87
N TRP A 633 -21.02 22.25 -18.02
CA TRP A 633 -22.34 22.78 -18.22
C TRP A 633 -23.27 21.66 -18.63
N THR A 634 -24.46 21.62 -18.07
CA THR A 634 -25.49 20.67 -18.50
C THR A 634 -26.79 21.42 -18.78
N LEU A 635 -27.26 21.35 -20.02
CA LEU A 635 -28.56 21.84 -20.44
C LEU A 635 -29.52 20.65 -20.56
N LEU A 636 -30.62 20.70 -19.81
CA LEU A 636 -31.72 19.74 -19.88
C LEU A 636 -32.89 20.39 -20.62
N LEU A 637 -33.22 19.85 -21.79
CA LEU A 637 -34.37 20.28 -22.59
C LEU A 637 -35.51 19.27 -22.42
N PHE A 638 -36.65 19.76 -21.94
CA PHE A 638 -37.92 19.02 -21.81
C PHE A 638 -37.82 17.69 -21.04
N LYS A 639 -36.87 17.57 -20.09
CA LYS A 639 -36.55 16.33 -19.34
C LYS A 639 -36.24 15.10 -20.22
N ARG A 640 -36.07 15.27 -21.54
CA ARG A 640 -35.88 14.20 -22.53
C ARG A 640 -34.57 14.32 -23.28
N PHE A 641 -33.99 15.51 -23.37
CA PHE A 641 -32.72 15.76 -24.05
C PHE A 641 -31.72 16.39 -23.07
N SER A 642 -30.48 15.91 -23.08
CA SER A 642 -29.40 16.57 -22.34
C SER A 642 -28.23 16.90 -23.26
N LEU A 643 -27.81 18.16 -23.24
CA LEU A 643 -26.54 18.60 -23.81
C LEU A 643 -25.57 18.91 -22.67
N GLN A 644 -24.46 18.19 -22.62
CA GLN A 644 -23.40 18.43 -21.63
C GLN A 644 -22.18 18.98 -22.35
N LEU A 645 -21.73 20.18 -21.98
CA LEU A 645 -20.49 20.78 -22.45
C LEU A 645 -19.46 20.71 -21.33
N THR A 646 -18.25 20.26 -21.64
CA THR A 646 -17.17 20.11 -20.65
C THR A 646 -15.90 20.77 -21.16
N LEU A 647 -15.25 21.61 -20.34
CA LEU A 647 -13.91 22.11 -20.63
C LEU A 647 -12.88 21.39 -19.75
N GLY A 648 -11.94 20.69 -20.38
CA GLY A 648 -10.92 19.89 -19.72
C GLY A 648 -11.31 18.42 -19.57
N ASN A 649 -10.77 17.72 -18.55
CA ASN A 649 -10.85 16.25 -18.46
C ASN A 649 -12.27 15.71 -18.66
N TYR A 650 -12.49 15.05 -19.79
CA TYR A 650 -13.80 14.59 -20.22
C TYR A 650 -14.32 13.38 -19.44
N ASN A 651 -13.43 12.61 -18.81
CA ASN A 651 -13.78 11.37 -18.12
C ASN A 651 -14.04 11.55 -16.61
N LYS A 652 -13.65 12.69 -16.01
CA LYS A 652 -13.73 12.90 -14.56
C LYS A 652 -15.16 13.23 -14.10
N HIS A 653 -15.94 12.30 -13.56
CA HIS A 653 -17.28 12.62 -13.05
C HIS A 653 -17.22 13.56 -11.82
N HIS A 654 -18.30 14.30 -11.54
CA HIS A 654 -18.39 15.05 -10.29
C HIS A 654 -18.24 14.07 -9.13
N SER A 655 -17.27 14.35 -8.25
CA SER A 655 -17.27 13.91 -6.86
C SER A 655 -18.47 14.46 -6.13
#